data_AF-A0A8S9RN53-F1
#
_entry.id   AF-A0A8S9RN53-F1
#
_cell.length_a   1.000
_cell.length_b   1.000
_cell.length_c   1.000
_cell.angle_alpha   90.00
_cell.angle_beta   90.00
_cell.angle_gamma   90.00
#
_symmetry.space_group_name_H-M   'P 1'
#
loop_
_entity.id
_entity.type
_entity.pdbx_description
1 polymer ?
#
loop_
_entity_poly.entity_id
_entity_poly.type
_entity_poly.pdbx_seq_one_letter_code
_entity_poly.pdbx_strand_id
1 'polypeptide(L)'
;MAPKKDKVPSPSSKPAKSGGGKQKKKMSARNYPAESIKLPKLVDISGDASKVVCHYSNLLYVRIVAGELTKSEFKRLEDSPLNPIVKLGMREGINFSGKLFQFMMEKRVELKRNMMWFTFASQLMRFSEREFFLTTSLPFAAEENAAPLDLLRVETKYSWMKSEKIFKDLIALLQDKKIERTECEKLSLASLILVEGIILGRYTAKIIATSSLQEVLNFEDYIRKPWGKIGFEFLRTQIVKMSAEGTKVVGRRRRVFLSESRKDPPKPGEKFFATFPFPYMNGYLHIGHAFSLFKADFASAYHRLRGANVLLPFGFHCTGGRSRRRLRILVERFISGRLCGSFGLSDGEIAKFQDPYEWLRYFSPVAVEDLRAYGLGCDWRRSFVTTDVNPFFDAFVRWQMRKLKSMGKIVKDLRYTIFSPFDGQPCADRDRASGEGVQPQEYTLIKMEVAVKPLPLKLGPSEGKRVFLAAATLRPETMYGQTNAWNFSKTPQKKPSCLVELTGCDLIGLPLRSPLAAKEIIYALPMLTVLANKGTGIVTSVPSDAPDDYMALQDLISKPDVRAKYGVKDEWVPSDIVPVINIPGFGDKRLTYLKGFTEGTMLIGEFAGRKVQEIKPIIKTKLVESGEAILYRQPENPVMSRSGDECVVALTDQWTLRQAIEEFSATATRFSFADAGDGLGDASFVFETANAAILRLTKELTWMEEVLAAESSLRTGPPSTYADKVFENDMNIAIKLTEKAYKDCLFREALKNGFYDLQAARDEYRLSCGMNHDLILTFMDVQTRLIEPICPHFAEYVWRKLLKKQGCVVKAGWPTTSNEPDLVLKGANKYLQDSIVSMIKILSRGKLESERPCICE
;
A
#
# COMPACT_ATOMS: atom_id res chain seq x y z
N MET A 1 16.54 -29.61 70.76
CA MET A 1 17.48 -28.64 70.14
C MET A 1 16.68 -27.66 69.29
N ALA A 2 16.42 -26.50 69.89
CA ALA A 2 15.67 -25.31 69.48
C ALA A 2 16.18 -24.18 70.44
N PRO A 3 15.84 -22.86 70.36
CA PRO A 3 14.69 -22.25 69.65
C PRO A 3 14.83 -20.76 69.15
N LYS A 4 13.76 -20.28 68.48
CA LYS A 4 13.04 -18.97 68.54
C LYS A 4 13.80 -17.61 68.49
N LYS A 5 13.24 -16.62 67.75
CA LYS A 5 12.31 -15.58 68.30
C LYS A 5 11.89 -14.48 67.29
N ASP A 6 10.63 -14.09 67.43
CA ASP A 6 9.90 -12.95 66.87
C ASP A 6 10.45 -11.55 67.24
N LYS A 7 10.17 -10.52 66.41
CA LYS A 7 9.33 -9.32 66.73
C LYS A 7 9.62 -8.06 65.88
N VAL A 8 8.54 -7.48 65.37
CA VAL A 8 8.28 -6.07 64.95
C VAL A 8 8.29 -5.18 66.22
N PRO A 9 8.64 -3.85 66.26
CA PRO A 9 8.07 -2.75 65.45
C PRO A 9 8.95 -1.53 65.07
N SER A 10 8.39 -0.71 64.15
CA SER A 10 8.74 0.66 63.71
C SER A 10 8.87 1.68 64.87
N PRO A 11 9.47 2.90 64.73
CA PRO A 11 8.93 3.98 63.87
C PRO A 11 9.89 5.09 63.34
N SER A 12 9.38 5.82 62.33
CA SER A 12 9.48 7.27 62.10
C SER A 12 10.82 8.05 62.09
N SER A 13 11.03 8.71 60.94
CA SER A 13 11.46 10.12 60.76
C SER A 13 12.80 10.61 61.33
N LYS A 14 13.64 11.21 60.47
CA LYS A 14 14.31 12.53 60.65
C LYS A 14 15.20 12.90 59.43
N PRO A 15 15.66 14.17 59.28
CA PRO A 15 15.60 14.91 58.02
C PRO A 15 16.94 15.59 57.59
N ALA A 16 16.86 16.38 56.50
CA ALA A 16 17.48 17.69 56.19
C ALA A 16 18.60 18.25 57.12
N LYS A 17 19.61 19.05 56.71
CA LYS A 17 20.01 19.81 55.51
C LYS A 17 21.31 20.55 55.92
N SER A 18 22.16 20.99 54.98
CA SER A 18 22.80 22.31 55.05
C SER A 18 23.28 22.79 53.66
N GLY A 19 22.94 24.05 53.34
CA GLY A 19 23.33 24.81 52.13
C GLY A 19 24.62 25.62 52.34
N GLY A 20 25.02 26.59 51.49
CA GLY A 20 24.34 27.32 50.41
C GLY A 20 25.37 27.90 49.40
N GLY A 21 25.07 28.86 48.50
CA GLY A 21 23.85 29.65 48.31
C GLY A 21 23.93 30.65 47.11
N LYS A 22 22.91 31.53 47.09
CA LYS A 22 22.70 32.84 46.40
C LYS A 22 22.19 32.93 44.94
N GLN A 23 20.86 32.92 44.84
CA GLN A 23 19.90 33.94 44.33
C GLN A 23 20.23 34.85 43.11
N LYS A 24 19.30 34.86 42.13
CA LYS A 24 18.59 36.08 41.66
C LYS A 24 17.16 35.75 41.18
N LYS A 25 16.26 36.73 41.37
CA LYS A 25 14.79 36.65 41.48
C LYS A 25 14.01 36.29 40.20
N LYS A 26 12.97 35.47 40.38
CA LYS A 26 11.80 35.32 39.50
C LYS A 26 10.84 36.51 39.67
N MET A 27 10.20 36.92 38.58
CA MET A 27 8.87 37.52 38.61
C MET A 27 7.95 36.74 37.67
N SER A 28 6.71 36.60 38.12
CA SER A 28 5.75 35.54 37.87
C SER A 28 5.06 35.55 36.51
N ALA A 29 4.95 34.38 35.88
CA ALA A 29 3.88 34.09 34.93
C ALA A 29 2.56 33.97 35.71
N ARG A 30 1.61 34.88 35.45
CA ARG A 30 0.23 34.78 35.94
C ARG A 30 -0.51 33.69 35.18
N ASN A 31 -1.25 32.90 35.96
CA ASN A 31 -2.15 31.83 35.57
C ASN A 31 -3.20 32.31 34.54
N TYR A 32 -3.32 31.56 33.44
CA TYR A 32 -4.60 31.34 32.76
C TYR A 32 -5.10 29.94 33.14
N PRO A 33 -6.42 29.75 33.30
CA PRO A 33 -6.99 28.50 33.78
C PRO A 33 -6.70 27.36 32.80
N ALA A 34 -6.30 26.22 33.34
CA ALA A 34 -6.15 24.96 32.61
C ALA A 34 -7.54 24.41 32.25
N GLU A 35 -8.24 25.06 31.33
CA GLU A 35 -9.16 24.32 30.48
C GLU A 35 -8.30 23.50 29.53
N SER A 36 -8.48 22.18 29.59
CA SER A 36 -7.82 21.22 28.73
C SER A 36 -7.99 21.63 27.27
N ILE A 37 -6.97 22.24 26.67
CA ILE A 37 -6.87 22.30 25.21
C ILE A 37 -6.77 20.85 24.77
N LYS A 38 -7.90 20.29 24.31
CA LYS A 38 -7.91 19.03 23.59
C LYS A 38 -6.98 19.21 22.40
N LEU A 39 -5.87 18.49 22.40
CA LEU A 39 -5.13 18.21 21.18
C LEU A 39 -6.15 17.69 20.14
N PRO A 40 -6.24 18.28 18.94
CA PRO A 40 -7.07 17.71 17.90
C PRO A 40 -6.60 16.27 17.64
N LYS A 41 -7.56 15.35 17.52
CA LYS A 41 -7.30 13.95 17.15
C LYS A 41 -6.44 13.92 15.88
N LEU A 42 -5.47 12.99 15.82
CA LEU A 42 -4.79 12.58 14.59
C LEU A 42 -5.85 12.35 13.51
N VAL A 43 -5.82 13.20 12.49
CA VAL A 43 -6.61 13.02 11.27
C VAL A 43 -5.71 12.23 10.33
N ASP A 44 -6.20 11.07 9.92
CA ASP A 44 -5.69 10.29 8.81
C ASP A 44 -5.89 11.10 7.53
N ILE A 45 -4.82 11.35 6.77
CA ILE A 45 -4.89 12.12 5.55
C ILE A 45 -4.12 11.36 4.47
N SER A 46 -4.90 10.67 3.65
CA SER A 46 -4.70 10.41 2.22
C SER A 46 -3.94 11.54 1.48
N GLY A 47 -3.02 11.18 0.59
CA GLY A 47 -2.63 12.03 -0.53
C GLY A 47 -1.27 12.73 -0.41
N ASP A 48 -0.15 12.01 -0.60
CA ASP A 48 1.14 12.63 -0.97
C ASP A 48 1.71 12.25 -2.33
N ALA A 49 1.20 13.01 -3.29
CA ALA A 49 1.92 13.59 -4.40
C ALA A 49 3.32 14.14 -4.07
N SER A 50 4.34 13.28 -3.91
CA SER A 50 5.77 13.67 -4.02
C SER A 50 6.19 14.06 -5.46
N LYS A 51 5.22 14.53 -6.25
CA LYS A 51 5.31 14.90 -7.65
C LYS A 51 5.68 16.39 -7.79
N VAL A 52 6.92 16.56 -8.26
CA VAL A 52 7.36 17.60 -9.19
C VAL A 52 7.50 19.02 -8.64
N VAL A 53 8.75 19.52 -8.55
CA VAL A 53 9.04 20.93 -8.27
C VAL A 53 9.84 21.55 -9.42
N CYS A 54 9.50 22.80 -9.74
CA CYS A 54 9.99 23.61 -10.86
C CYS A 54 11.51 23.86 -10.81
N HIS A 55 12.25 23.52 -11.87
CA HIS A 55 13.72 23.62 -11.93
C HIS A 55 14.29 25.01 -12.31
N TYR A 56 13.44 26.03 -12.51
CA TYR A 56 13.87 27.27 -13.19
C TYR A 56 14.00 28.50 -12.29
N SER A 57 13.78 28.35 -10.96
CA SER A 57 14.01 29.44 -10.00
C SER A 57 15.51 29.63 -9.74
N ASN A 58 16.05 30.82 -10.05
CA ASN A 58 17.49 31.08 -9.93
C ASN A 58 17.80 32.45 -9.29
N LEU A 59 18.38 32.45 -8.09
CA LEU A 59 18.77 33.67 -7.37
C LEU A 59 19.88 34.46 -8.08
N LEU A 60 20.59 33.89 -9.06
CA LEU A 60 21.55 34.62 -9.89
C LEU A 60 20.91 35.79 -10.65
N TYR A 61 19.60 35.73 -10.94
CA TYR A 61 18.89 36.84 -11.55
C TYR A 61 18.91 38.11 -10.70
N VAL A 62 19.05 38.01 -9.37
CA VAL A 62 19.23 39.18 -8.48
C VAL A 62 20.54 39.91 -8.81
N ARG A 63 21.63 39.17 -9.05
CA ARG A 63 22.93 39.76 -9.40
C ARG A 63 22.93 40.36 -10.81
N ILE A 64 22.24 39.71 -11.73
CA ILE A 64 22.03 40.24 -13.09
C ILE A 64 21.27 41.57 -13.02
N VAL A 65 20.17 41.63 -12.26
CA VAL A 65 19.40 42.86 -12.05
C VAL A 65 20.24 43.92 -11.33
N ALA A 66 21.01 43.56 -10.30
CA ALA A 66 21.86 44.49 -9.56
C ALA A 66 22.96 45.11 -10.44
N GLY A 67 23.48 44.36 -11.41
CA GLY A 67 24.51 44.83 -12.34
C GLY A 67 24.02 45.88 -13.34
N GLU A 68 22.71 45.91 -13.63
CA GLU A 68 22.12 46.80 -14.64
C GLU A 68 21.41 48.03 -14.03
N LEU A 69 21.25 48.09 -12.69
CA LEU A 69 20.62 49.20 -11.98
C LEU A 69 21.64 50.10 -11.28
N THR A 70 21.35 51.40 -11.20
CA THR A 70 22.11 52.33 -10.35
C THR A 70 21.92 52.03 -8.87
N LYS A 71 22.80 52.55 -8.01
CA LYS A 71 22.69 52.36 -6.55
C LYS A 71 21.35 52.85 -5.99
N SER A 72 20.82 53.97 -6.49
CA SER A 72 19.52 54.51 -6.06
C SER A 72 18.35 53.66 -6.57
N GLU A 73 18.40 53.20 -7.82
CA GLU A 73 17.37 52.31 -8.40
C GLU A 73 17.34 50.96 -7.67
N PHE A 74 18.50 50.35 -7.45
CA PHE A 74 18.58 49.08 -6.71
C PHE A 74 18.11 49.26 -5.26
N LYS A 75 18.41 50.42 -4.65
CA LYS A 75 17.93 50.74 -3.30
C LYS A 75 16.40 50.72 -3.21
N ARG A 76 15.70 51.17 -4.26
CA ARG A 76 14.23 51.07 -4.33
C ARG A 76 13.73 49.62 -4.37
N LEU A 77 14.46 48.70 -4.99
CA LEU A 77 14.14 47.26 -4.92
C LEU A 77 14.41 46.68 -3.51
N GLU A 78 15.48 47.12 -2.85
CA GLU A 78 15.76 46.75 -1.45
C GLU A 78 14.72 47.30 -0.46
N ASP A 79 14.09 48.43 -0.78
CA ASP A 79 13.07 49.02 0.08
C ASP A 79 11.65 48.51 -0.29
N SER A 80 11.54 47.69 -1.34
CA SER A 80 10.28 47.07 -1.80
C SER A 80 9.89 45.79 -1.04
N PRO A 81 8.65 45.30 -1.17
CA PRO A 81 8.25 43.98 -0.65
C PRO A 81 9.03 42.78 -1.23
N LEU A 82 9.80 42.96 -2.30
CA LEU A 82 10.69 41.93 -2.87
C LEU A 82 12.07 41.86 -2.16
N ASN A 83 12.34 42.77 -1.23
CA ASN A 83 13.57 42.84 -0.43
C ASN A 83 14.07 41.49 0.10
N PRO A 84 13.22 40.58 0.62
CA PRO A 84 13.69 39.29 1.09
C PRO A 84 14.47 38.49 0.04
N ILE A 85 13.98 38.48 -1.21
CA ILE A 85 14.63 37.79 -2.34
C ILE A 85 15.91 38.52 -2.75
N VAL A 86 15.87 39.85 -2.79
CA VAL A 86 17.01 40.70 -3.14
C VAL A 86 18.16 40.49 -2.15
N LYS A 87 17.88 40.55 -0.85
CA LYS A 87 18.86 40.28 0.23
C LYS A 87 19.42 38.86 0.15
N LEU A 88 18.58 37.87 -0.14
CA LEU A 88 19.02 36.48 -0.30
C LEU A 88 20.00 36.31 -1.47
N GLY A 89 19.75 36.94 -2.62
CA GLY A 89 20.63 36.87 -3.79
C GLY A 89 21.97 37.62 -3.67
N MET A 90 22.05 38.58 -2.74
CA MET A 90 23.22 39.47 -2.55
C MET A 90 24.16 39.08 -1.40
N ARG A 91 23.88 38.04 -0.59
CA ARG A 91 24.79 37.60 0.49
C ARG A 91 26.11 37.03 -0.07
N GLU A 92 27.25 37.56 0.37
CA GLU A 92 28.59 37.07 0.01
C GLU A 92 28.98 35.78 0.74
N GLY A 93 29.81 34.93 0.10
CA GLY A 93 30.27 33.64 0.64
C GLY A 93 29.21 32.53 0.68
N ILE A 94 27.94 32.92 0.65
CA ILE A 94 26.81 32.06 0.42
C ILE A 94 26.63 31.90 -1.10
N ASN A 95 27.38 30.97 -1.69
CA ASN A 95 26.85 30.24 -2.85
C ASN A 95 25.79 29.27 -2.30
N PHE A 96 24.68 29.82 -1.77
CA PHE A 96 23.44 29.06 -1.74
C PHE A 96 23.14 28.86 -3.20
N SER A 97 23.61 27.75 -3.74
CA SER A 97 22.96 27.15 -4.87
C SER A 97 21.48 27.22 -4.54
N GLY A 98 20.64 27.81 -5.40
CA GLY A 98 19.19 27.70 -5.26
C GLY A 98 18.83 26.27 -4.84
N LYS A 99 19.58 25.29 -5.37
CA LYS A 99 19.62 23.88 -4.97
C LYS A 99 19.73 23.53 -3.48
N LEU A 100 20.19 24.34 -2.51
CA LEU A 100 20.22 23.96 -1.08
C LEU A 100 18.96 24.38 -0.32
N PHE A 101 18.46 25.59 -0.60
CA PHE A 101 17.12 26.01 -0.15
C PHE A 101 16.06 25.14 -0.83
N GLN A 102 16.27 24.89 -2.12
CA GLN A 102 15.59 23.88 -2.90
C GLN A 102 15.86 22.48 -2.31
N PHE A 103 17.07 22.06 -1.91
CA PHE A 103 17.32 20.75 -1.25
C PHE A 103 16.50 20.55 0.02
N MET A 104 16.33 21.60 0.82
CA MET A 104 15.47 21.57 2.01
C MET A 104 13.98 21.56 1.65
N MET A 105 13.58 22.24 0.58
CA MET A 105 12.23 22.22 0.00
C MET A 105 11.97 21.01 -0.94
N GLU A 106 13.00 20.25 -1.32
CA GLU A 106 13.01 19.11 -2.25
C GLU A 106 12.78 17.80 -1.48
N LYS A 107 12.98 17.81 -0.16
CA LYS A 107 12.70 16.67 0.71
C LYS A 107 11.19 16.60 1.00
N ARG A 108 10.47 16.09 -0.01
CA ARG A 108 9.06 15.64 -0.03
C ARG A 108 8.05 16.76 0.23
N VAL A 109 7.61 17.50 -0.79
CA VAL A 109 6.52 18.48 -0.61
C VAL A 109 5.14 17.87 -0.89
N GLU A 110 4.29 17.73 0.14
CA GLU A 110 2.89 17.25 0.05
C GLU A 110 1.88 18.36 -0.12
N LEU A 111 0.81 18.10 -0.88
CA LEU A 111 -0.37 18.96 -0.94
C LEU A 111 -1.57 18.31 -0.26
N LYS A 112 -1.90 18.80 0.94
CA LYS A 112 -3.13 18.43 1.65
C LYS A 112 -4.09 19.60 1.72
N ARG A 113 -5.17 19.51 0.92
CA ARG A 113 -6.17 20.58 0.74
C ARG A 113 -5.54 21.87 0.18
N ASN A 114 -5.31 22.87 1.05
CA ASN A 114 -4.72 24.18 0.75
C ASN A 114 -3.32 24.37 1.39
N MET A 115 -2.70 23.32 1.93
CA MET A 115 -1.43 23.43 2.67
C MET A 115 -0.33 22.58 2.01
N MET A 116 0.90 23.10 2.02
CA MET A 116 2.10 22.35 1.63
C MET A 116 2.71 21.68 2.88
N TRP A 117 3.47 20.59 2.76
CA TRP A 117 4.17 19.93 3.87
C TRP A 117 5.53 19.48 3.40
N PHE A 118 6.61 19.50 4.20
CA PHE A 118 7.90 18.90 3.84
C PHE A 118 8.46 17.95 4.89
N THR A 119 9.31 17.01 4.50
CA THR A 119 10.03 16.14 5.45
C THR A 119 11.43 16.64 5.79
N PHE A 120 11.71 16.82 7.07
CA PHE A 120 13.05 17.12 7.58
C PHE A 120 13.46 16.06 8.61
N ALA A 121 14.63 15.44 8.42
CA ALA A 121 15.10 14.34 9.27
C ALA A 121 14.05 13.22 9.49
N SER A 122 13.31 12.87 8.43
CA SER A 122 12.22 11.88 8.43
C SER A 122 10.98 12.27 9.24
N GLN A 123 10.86 13.53 9.68
CA GLN A 123 9.64 14.07 10.30
C GLN A 123 8.88 14.94 9.31
N LEU A 124 7.56 14.73 9.21
CA LEU A 124 6.66 15.55 8.41
C LEU A 124 6.45 16.89 9.12
N MET A 125 6.83 17.98 8.47
CA MET A 125 6.65 19.35 8.94
C MET A 125 5.66 20.06 8.04
N ARG A 126 4.72 20.78 8.65
CA ARG A 126 3.72 21.55 7.92
C ARG A 126 4.36 22.80 7.30
N PHE A 127 4.00 23.09 6.05
CA PHE A 127 4.39 24.29 5.32
C PHE A 127 3.16 25.03 4.78
N SER A 128 2.41 25.65 5.68
CA SER A 128 1.27 26.50 5.33
C SER A 128 1.74 27.83 4.72
N GLU A 129 0.79 28.63 4.26
CA GLU A 129 1.01 30.04 3.88
C GLU A 129 1.83 30.80 4.94
N ARG A 130 1.62 30.52 6.23
CA ARG A 130 2.39 31.10 7.33
C ARG A 130 3.85 30.67 7.31
N GLU A 131 4.16 29.39 7.10
CA GLU A 131 5.54 28.92 7.05
C GLU A 131 6.23 29.33 5.72
N PHE A 132 5.49 29.40 4.60
CA PHE A 132 5.97 30.00 3.36
C PHE A 132 6.32 31.49 3.57
N PHE A 133 5.46 32.24 4.27
CA PHE A 133 5.73 33.61 4.70
C PHE A 133 6.93 33.69 5.63
N LEU A 134 7.05 32.84 6.65
CA LEU A 134 8.22 32.86 7.56
C LEU A 134 9.54 32.57 6.83
N THR A 135 9.48 31.78 5.76
CA THR A 135 10.66 31.35 5.01
C THR A 135 11.06 32.33 3.92
N THR A 136 10.09 32.86 3.18
CA THR A 136 10.32 33.79 2.06
C THR A 136 10.18 35.25 2.45
N SER A 137 9.51 35.53 3.57
CA SER A 137 9.10 36.87 4.03
C SER A 137 8.33 37.70 3.00
N LEU A 138 7.76 37.06 1.96
CA LEU A 138 6.97 37.71 0.91
C LEU A 138 5.53 37.95 1.37
N PRO A 139 4.89 39.09 1.05
CA PRO A 139 3.55 39.43 1.52
C PRO A 139 2.45 38.49 0.98
N PHE A 140 1.48 38.15 1.84
CA PHE A 140 0.29 37.32 1.53
C PHE A 140 -1.03 38.10 1.46
N ALA A 141 -1.06 39.33 1.96
CA ALA A 141 -2.19 40.24 1.84
C ALA A 141 -1.80 41.42 0.94
N ALA A 142 -2.71 41.86 0.08
CA ALA A 142 -2.60 43.19 -0.52
C ALA A 142 -2.94 44.22 0.57
N GLU A 143 -2.28 45.38 0.59
CA GLU A 143 -2.72 46.47 1.46
C GLU A 143 -4.19 46.80 1.14
N GLU A 144 -5.08 46.73 2.14
CA GLU A 144 -6.54 46.80 1.98
C GLU A 144 -7.07 48.14 1.41
N ASN A 145 -6.19 49.09 1.10
CA ASN A 145 -6.55 50.44 0.66
C ASN A 145 -6.00 50.85 -0.73
N ALA A 146 -5.76 49.90 -1.64
CA ALA A 146 -5.48 50.23 -3.03
C ALA A 146 -6.75 50.07 -3.89
N ALA A 147 -7.23 51.16 -4.49
CA ALA A 147 -8.35 51.13 -5.43
C ALA A 147 -8.06 50.15 -6.60
N PRO A 148 -9.05 49.39 -7.09
CA PRO A 148 -8.85 48.53 -8.24
C PRO A 148 -8.43 49.37 -9.44
N LEU A 149 -7.32 49.03 -10.09
CA LEU A 149 -7.04 49.57 -11.42
C LEU A 149 -8.12 49.08 -12.37
N ASP A 150 -8.81 50.02 -13.00
CA ASP A 150 -9.79 49.79 -14.04
C ASP A 150 -9.06 49.24 -15.28
N LEU A 151 -8.84 47.92 -15.30
CA LEU A 151 -8.05 47.17 -16.30
C LEU A 151 -8.62 47.24 -17.72
N LEU A 152 -9.76 47.93 -17.93
CA LEU A 152 -10.45 47.96 -19.21
C LEU A 152 -9.98 49.03 -20.18
N ARG A 153 -9.10 49.97 -19.81
CA ARG A 153 -8.48 50.91 -20.77
C ARG A 153 -7.13 51.43 -20.28
N VAL A 154 -6.04 50.71 -20.57
CA VAL A 154 -4.69 51.29 -20.48
C VAL A 154 -3.97 51.05 -21.80
N GLU A 155 -3.75 52.10 -22.58
CA GLU A 155 -2.78 52.05 -23.69
C GLU A 155 -1.43 51.60 -23.13
N THR A 156 -0.84 50.54 -23.70
CA THR A 156 0.45 49.99 -23.25
C THR A 156 1.51 51.09 -23.27
N LYS A 157 1.98 51.50 -22.08
CA LYS A 157 2.98 52.57 -21.89
C LYS A 157 4.33 52.26 -22.54
N TYR A 158 4.72 50.98 -22.58
CA TYR A 158 6.01 50.53 -23.12
C TYR A 158 5.85 49.68 -24.39
N SER A 159 6.71 49.92 -25.38
CA SER A 159 6.63 49.29 -26.70
C SER A 159 6.83 47.76 -26.67
N TRP A 160 7.70 47.27 -25.77
CA TRP A 160 8.01 45.85 -25.63
C TRP A 160 6.88 45.01 -25.05
N MET A 161 5.86 45.62 -24.44
CA MET A 161 4.66 44.94 -23.90
C MET A 161 3.62 44.58 -24.97
N LYS A 162 3.76 45.10 -26.20
CA LYS A 162 2.79 44.90 -27.30
C LYS A 162 2.86 43.50 -27.94
N SER A 163 3.91 42.74 -27.65
CA SER A 163 4.14 41.40 -28.20
C SER A 163 4.53 40.43 -27.08
N GLU A 164 4.15 39.17 -27.21
CA GLU A 164 4.60 38.11 -26.32
C GLU A 164 6.13 38.01 -26.27
N LYS A 165 6.68 37.59 -25.13
CA LYS A 165 8.13 37.47 -24.90
C LYS A 165 8.46 36.14 -24.26
N ILE A 166 9.64 35.60 -24.54
CA ILE A 166 10.21 34.54 -23.70
C ILE A 166 11.05 35.17 -22.58
N PHE A 167 11.25 34.44 -21.48
CA PHE A 167 11.94 34.98 -20.31
C PHE A 167 13.36 35.50 -20.63
N LYS A 168 14.08 34.86 -21.57
CA LYS A 168 15.39 35.31 -22.04
C LYS A 168 15.35 36.70 -22.70
N ASP A 169 14.25 37.04 -23.39
CA ASP A 169 14.09 38.35 -24.03
C ASP A 169 14.01 39.46 -22.99
N LEU A 170 13.41 39.19 -21.82
CA LEU A 170 13.31 40.18 -20.74
C LEU A 170 14.70 40.55 -20.19
N ILE A 171 15.56 39.55 -20.00
CA ILE A 171 16.96 39.77 -19.58
C ILE A 171 17.69 40.58 -20.65
N ALA A 172 17.57 40.20 -21.92
CA ALA A 172 18.19 40.92 -23.02
C ALA A 172 17.71 42.37 -23.12
N LEU A 173 16.42 42.63 -22.89
CA LEU A 173 15.86 43.97 -22.84
C LEU A 173 16.44 44.81 -21.71
N LEU A 174 16.67 44.24 -20.52
CA LEU A 174 17.25 44.97 -19.39
C LEU A 174 18.73 45.33 -19.65
N GLN A 175 19.46 44.44 -20.32
CA GLN A 175 20.89 44.60 -20.63
C GLN A 175 21.16 45.44 -21.89
N ASP A 176 20.12 45.80 -22.65
CA ASP A 176 20.29 46.58 -23.88
C ASP A 176 20.61 48.05 -23.59
N LYS A 177 21.91 48.36 -23.61
CA LYS A 177 22.45 49.71 -23.40
C LYS A 177 22.20 50.69 -24.55
N LYS A 178 21.66 50.23 -25.69
CA LYS A 178 21.35 51.12 -26.84
C LYS A 178 20.07 51.92 -26.65
N ILE A 179 19.21 51.50 -25.72
CA ILE A 179 17.90 52.12 -25.47
C ILE A 179 17.94 52.76 -24.08
N GLU A 180 17.85 54.08 -24.04
CA GLU A 180 17.74 54.83 -22.78
C GLU A 180 16.34 54.63 -22.19
N ARG A 181 16.27 53.94 -21.04
CA ARG A 181 15.02 53.61 -20.35
C ARG A 181 14.85 54.47 -19.11
N THR A 182 13.61 54.91 -18.88
CA THR A 182 13.25 55.63 -17.65
C THR A 182 13.47 54.76 -16.42
N GLU A 183 13.69 55.39 -15.26
CA GLU A 183 13.84 54.70 -13.97
C GLU A 183 12.68 53.72 -13.71
N CYS A 184 11.43 54.19 -13.92
CA CYS A 184 10.24 53.36 -13.74
C CYS A 184 10.21 52.15 -14.68
N GLU A 185 10.66 52.29 -15.93
CA GLU A 185 10.70 51.19 -16.89
C GLU A 185 11.72 50.11 -16.50
N LYS A 186 12.91 50.54 -16.03
CA LYS A 186 13.95 49.63 -15.54
C LYS A 186 13.50 48.88 -14.30
N LEU A 187 12.87 49.56 -13.34
CA LEU A 187 12.33 48.96 -12.12
C LEU A 187 11.19 47.98 -12.42
N SER A 188 10.29 48.34 -13.34
CA SER A 188 9.25 47.45 -13.86
C SER A 188 9.85 46.18 -14.48
N LEU A 189 10.83 46.31 -15.37
CA LEU A 189 11.46 45.16 -16.03
C LEU A 189 12.27 44.30 -15.05
N ALA A 190 13.00 44.93 -14.12
CA ALA A 190 13.74 44.25 -13.06
C ALA A 190 12.80 43.43 -12.15
N SER A 191 11.70 44.04 -11.69
CA SER A 191 10.71 43.34 -10.85
C SER A 191 10.04 42.18 -11.59
N LEU A 192 9.75 42.32 -12.89
CA LEU A 192 9.23 41.24 -13.73
C LEU A 192 10.21 40.07 -13.83
N ILE A 193 11.50 40.36 -14.06
CA ILE A 193 12.55 39.32 -14.15
C ILE A 193 12.68 38.56 -12.83
N LEU A 194 12.67 39.27 -11.70
CA LEU A 194 12.74 38.63 -10.38
C LEU A 194 11.51 37.77 -10.09
N VAL A 195 10.31 38.25 -10.40
CA VAL A 195 9.08 37.47 -10.19
C VAL A 195 9.03 36.26 -11.11
N GLU A 196 9.24 36.43 -12.42
CA GLU A 196 9.13 35.35 -13.39
C GLU A 196 10.27 34.33 -13.28
N GLY A 197 11.48 34.80 -12.95
CA GLY A 197 12.68 33.97 -12.85
C GLY A 197 12.91 33.34 -11.48
N ILE A 198 12.27 33.84 -10.41
CA ILE A 198 12.51 33.34 -9.04
C ILE A 198 11.20 32.87 -8.39
N ILE A 199 10.13 33.67 -8.42
CA ILE A 199 8.87 33.35 -7.72
C ILE A 199 8.02 32.36 -8.52
N LEU A 200 7.81 32.64 -9.80
CA LEU A 200 7.05 31.77 -10.71
C LEU A 200 7.96 30.71 -11.36
N GLY A 201 9.28 30.95 -11.38
CA GLY A 201 10.28 30.01 -11.88
C GLY A 201 9.93 29.50 -13.28
N ARG A 202 9.70 30.39 -14.25
CA ARG A 202 9.41 29.98 -15.62
C ARG A 202 10.67 29.53 -16.34
N TYR A 203 10.52 28.49 -17.16
CA TYR A 203 11.57 28.08 -18.09
C TYR A 203 11.89 29.20 -19.09
N THR A 204 13.14 29.28 -19.52
CA THR A 204 13.68 30.35 -20.39
C THR A 204 12.95 30.45 -21.73
N ALA A 205 12.42 29.35 -22.26
CA ALA A 205 11.65 29.32 -23.52
C ALA A 205 10.13 29.42 -23.34
N LYS A 206 9.63 29.62 -22.12
CA LYS A 206 8.17 29.75 -21.89
C LYS A 206 7.70 31.12 -22.31
N ILE A 207 6.68 31.15 -23.17
CA ILE A 207 6.02 32.38 -23.62
C ILE A 207 5.30 33.05 -22.44
N ILE A 208 5.56 34.34 -22.26
CA ILE A 208 4.89 35.24 -21.33
C ILE A 208 3.88 36.05 -22.15
N ALA A 209 2.60 35.85 -21.85
CA ALA A 209 1.50 36.48 -22.57
C ALA A 209 1.51 38.00 -22.37
N THR A 210 1.02 38.74 -23.37
CA THR A 210 0.91 40.21 -23.33
C THR A 210 0.13 40.71 -22.12
N SER A 211 -0.91 40.00 -21.70
CA SER A 211 -1.69 40.33 -20.49
C SER A 211 -0.83 40.31 -19.22
N SER A 212 0.09 39.36 -19.08
CA SER A 212 1.00 39.29 -17.92
C SER A 212 2.11 40.34 -17.99
N LEU A 213 2.59 40.68 -19.20
CA LEU A 213 3.53 41.78 -19.37
C LEU A 213 2.91 43.13 -19.01
N GLN A 214 1.62 43.31 -19.29
CA GLN A 214 0.87 44.53 -18.96
C GLN A 214 0.60 44.69 -17.47
N GLU A 215 0.71 43.63 -16.66
CA GLU A 215 0.57 43.75 -15.19
C GLU A 215 1.70 44.58 -14.56
N VAL A 216 2.83 44.75 -15.26
CA VAL A 216 4.04 45.46 -14.83
C VAL A 216 4.06 46.94 -15.27
N LEU A 217 2.96 47.44 -15.86
CA LEU A 217 2.84 48.82 -16.33
C LEU A 217 3.24 49.88 -15.28
N ASN A 218 2.95 49.61 -14.01
CA ASN A 218 3.38 50.41 -12.88
C ASN A 218 4.15 49.54 -11.88
N PHE A 219 5.43 49.89 -11.67
CA PHE A 219 6.30 49.24 -10.70
C PHE A 219 5.68 49.20 -9.30
N GLU A 220 5.11 50.31 -8.82
CA GLU A 220 4.57 50.44 -7.47
C GLU A 220 3.36 49.53 -7.23
N ASP A 221 2.49 49.38 -8.23
CA ASP A 221 1.32 48.50 -8.13
C ASP A 221 1.73 47.03 -8.27
N TYR A 222 2.73 46.75 -9.11
CA TYR A 222 3.19 45.38 -9.36
C TYR A 222 3.87 44.77 -8.13
N ILE A 223 4.73 45.51 -7.42
CA ILE A 223 5.42 45.00 -6.22
C ILE A 223 4.48 44.84 -5.02
N ARG A 224 3.33 45.52 -5.00
CA ARG A 224 2.29 45.43 -3.95
C ARG A 224 1.39 44.22 -4.08
N LYS A 225 1.47 43.48 -5.19
CA LYS A 225 0.71 42.24 -5.36
C LYS A 225 1.11 41.23 -4.28
N PRO A 226 0.19 40.35 -3.84
CA PRO A 226 0.46 39.33 -2.83
C PRO A 226 1.30 38.19 -3.43
N TRP A 227 2.54 38.47 -3.81
CA TRP A 227 3.44 37.53 -4.49
C TRP A 227 3.74 36.29 -3.65
N GLY A 228 3.64 36.37 -2.32
CA GLY A 228 3.70 35.20 -1.46
C GLY A 228 2.56 34.22 -1.73
N LYS A 229 1.32 34.73 -1.82
CA LYS A 229 0.13 33.93 -2.13
C LYS A 229 0.12 33.45 -3.58
N ILE A 230 0.42 34.33 -4.53
CA ILE A 230 0.46 33.99 -5.96
C ILE A 230 1.55 32.94 -6.25
N GLY A 231 2.73 33.08 -5.65
CA GLY A 231 3.81 32.11 -5.77
C GLY A 231 3.44 30.74 -5.19
N PHE A 232 2.80 30.73 -4.02
CA PHE A 232 2.27 29.50 -3.39
C PHE A 232 1.22 28.81 -4.28
N GLU A 233 0.26 29.55 -4.83
CA GLU A 233 -0.79 29.02 -5.71
C GLU A 233 -0.24 28.53 -7.07
N PHE A 234 0.76 29.23 -7.62
CA PHE A 234 1.41 28.84 -8.87
C PHE A 234 2.16 27.52 -8.70
N LEU A 235 2.96 27.40 -7.63
CA LEU A 235 3.67 26.16 -7.27
C LEU A 235 2.68 25.00 -7.11
N ARG A 236 1.59 25.23 -6.38
CA ARG A 236 0.48 24.27 -6.23
C ARG A 236 -0.10 23.84 -7.57
N THR A 237 -0.35 24.78 -8.48
CA THR A 237 -1.01 24.50 -9.77
C THR A 237 -0.11 23.71 -10.73
N GLN A 238 1.20 23.95 -10.73
CA GLN A 238 2.14 23.17 -11.55
C GLN A 238 2.17 21.69 -11.13
N ILE A 239 2.18 21.43 -9.83
CA ILE A 239 2.12 20.08 -9.25
C ILE A 239 0.86 19.33 -9.72
N VAL A 240 -0.29 20.00 -9.74
CA VAL A 240 -1.57 19.40 -10.18
C VAL A 240 -1.61 19.10 -11.69
N LYS A 241 -1.16 20.02 -12.55
CA LYS A 241 -1.25 19.87 -14.03
C LYS A 241 -0.45 18.66 -14.54
N MET A 242 0.73 18.41 -13.97
CA MET A 242 1.60 17.31 -14.39
C MET A 242 1.04 15.92 -14.03
N SER A 243 0.20 15.83 -13.00
CA SER A 243 -0.47 14.57 -12.66
C SER A 243 -1.64 14.24 -13.61
N ALA A 244 -2.28 15.24 -14.21
CA ALA A 244 -3.49 15.08 -15.02
C ALA A 244 -3.24 14.86 -16.52
N GLU A 245 -2.11 15.31 -17.08
CA GLU A 245 -1.86 15.27 -18.53
C GLU A 245 -1.46 13.87 -19.04
N GLY A 246 -0.78 13.05 -18.24
CA GLY A 246 -0.46 11.65 -18.60
C GLY A 246 -1.69 10.77 -18.82
N THR A 247 -2.75 10.99 -18.03
CA THR A 247 -4.00 10.21 -18.10
C THR A 247 -4.85 10.56 -19.33
N LYS A 248 -4.79 11.81 -19.82
CA LYS A 248 -5.59 12.27 -20.97
C LYS A 248 -5.10 11.75 -22.33
N VAL A 249 -3.83 11.37 -22.46
CA VAL A 249 -3.25 10.97 -23.75
C VAL A 249 -3.58 9.52 -24.13
N VAL A 250 -3.59 8.59 -23.16
CA VAL A 250 -3.85 7.16 -23.44
C VAL A 250 -5.34 6.81 -23.46
N GLY A 251 -6.18 7.55 -22.72
CA GLY A 251 -7.64 7.36 -22.74
C GLY A 251 -8.32 7.61 -24.10
N ARG A 252 -7.66 8.30 -25.05
CA ARG A 252 -8.24 8.68 -26.34
C ARG A 252 -8.19 7.61 -27.43
N ARG A 253 -7.57 6.44 -27.23
CA ARG A 253 -7.41 5.44 -28.32
C ARG A 253 -7.87 4.04 -27.95
N ARG A 254 -9.17 3.92 -27.65
CA ARG A 254 -9.91 2.68 -27.31
C ARG A 254 -9.77 1.52 -28.30
N ARG A 255 -9.27 1.74 -29.52
CA ARG A 255 -9.16 0.71 -30.58
C ARG A 255 -7.82 -0.01 -30.65
N VAL A 256 -6.79 0.44 -29.93
CA VAL A 256 -5.41 -0.11 -30.07
C VAL A 256 -5.29 -1.53 -29.52
N PHE A 257 -6.08 -1.86 -28.51
CA PHE A 257 -6.06 -3.15 -27.80
C PHE A 257 -7.07 -4.17 -28.33
N LEU A 258 -7.83 -3.82 -29.38
CA LEU A 258 -8.79 -4.74 -29.98
C LEU A 258 -8.06 -5.83 -30.75
N SER A 259 -8.45 -7.08 -30.51
CA SER A 259 -7.92 -8.25 -31.17
C SER A 259 -9.04 -8.99 -31.91
N GLU A 260 -8.78 -9.30 -33.18
CA GLU A 260 -9.66 -10.11 -34.02
C GLU A 260 -9.01 -11.45 -34.33
N SER A 261 -9.81 -12.51 -34.39
CA SER A 261 -9.36 -13.81 -34.88
C SER A 261 -9.15 -13.76 -36.40
N ARG A 262 -8.09 -14.43 -36.87
CA ARG A 262 -7.83 -14.61 -38.30
C ARG A 262 -8.48 -15.91 -38.79
N LYS A 263 -8.65 -16.04 -40.11
CA LYS A 263 -9.15 -17.29 -40.74
C LYS A 263 -8.17 -18.44 -40.53
N ASP A 264 -6.88 -18.18 -40.73
CA ASP A 264 -5.83 -19.19 -40.60
C ASP A 264 -5.32 -19.31 -39.15
N PRO A 265 -4.94 -20.52 -38.70
CA PRO A 265 -4.30 -20.70 -37.41
C PRO A 265 -2.99 -19.90 -37.31
N PRO A 266 -2.74 -19.18 -36.21
CA PRO A 266 -1.51 -18.40 -36.03
C PRO A 266 -0.30 -19.30 -35.86
N LYS A 267 0.83 -18.93 -36.47
CA LYS A 267 2.13 -19.58 -36.25
C LYS A 267 2.65 -19.29 -34.83
N PRO A 268 3.63 -20.06 -34.32
CA PRO A 268 4.27 -19.76 -33.03
C PRO A 268 4.77 -18.32 -32.97
N GLY A 269 4.36 -17.57 -31.93
CA GLY A 269 4.71 -16.16 -31.75
C GLY A 269 3.76 -15.15 -32.41
N GLU A 270 2.84 -15.57 -33.30
CA GLU A 270 1.90 -14.65 -33.96
C GLU A 270 0.67 -14.31 -33.11
N LYS A 271 0.38 -15.08 -32.06
CA LYS A 271 -0.65 -14.76 -31.06
C LYS A 271 -0.11 -14.84 -29.64
N PHE A 272 -0.72 -14.06 -28.75
CA PHE A 272 -0.56 -14.21 -27.31
C PHE A 272 -1.91 -14.06 -26.63
N PHE A 273 -2.27 -15.00 -25.78
CA PHE A 273 -3.52 -14.97 -25.02
C PHE A 273 -3.20 -15.09 -23.54
N ALA A 274 -3.49 -14.03 -22.79
CA ALA A 274 -3.32 -13.99 -21.34
C ALA A 274 -4.68 -13.80 -20.67
N THR A 275 -4.83 -14.38 -19.49
CA THR A 275 -6.02 -14.25 -18.66
C THR A 275 -5.62 -13.98 -17.23
N PHE A 276 -6.30 -13.05 -16.60
CA PHE A 276 -6.29 -12.87 -15.16
C PHE A 276 -7.55 -13.54 -14.57
N PRO A 277 -7.47 -14.33 -13.49
CA PRO A 277 -8.65 -14.83 -12.80
C PRO A 277 -9.55 -13.66 -12.42
N PHE A 278 -10.73 -13.59 -13.03
CA PHE A 278 -11.62 -12.45 -12.86
C PHE A 278 -12.00 -12.27 -11.37
N PRO A 279 -11.87 -11.06 -10.80
CA PRO A 279 -12.00 -10.82 -9.36
C PRO A 279 -13.47 -10.73 -8.92
N TYR A 280 -13.71 -10.93 -7.62
CA TYR A 280 -15.04 -10.75 -7.02
C TYR A 280 -15.45 -9.28 -6.98
N MET A 281 -16.66 -8.97 -7.44
CA MET A 281 -17.23 -7.61 -7.45
C MET A 281 -17.96 -7.27 -6.14
N ASN A 282 -17.28 -7.43 -5.01
CA ASN A 282 -17.82 -7.13 -3.67
C ASN A 282 -17.23 -5.84 -3.05
N GLY A 283 -16.51 -5.04 -3.84
CA GLY A 283 -15.88 -3.80 -3.42
C GLY A 283 -14.96 -3.25 -4.52
N TYR A 284 -14.24 -2.18 -4.20
CA TYR A 284 -13.20 -1.66 -5.09
C TYR A 284 -12.06 -2.69 -5.23
N LEU A 285 -11.47 -2.75 -6.43
CA LEU A 285 -10.22 -3.48 -6.60
C LEU A 285 -9.13 -2.80 -5.77
N HIS A 286 -8.23 -3.61 -5.22
CA HIS A 286 -7.12 -3.18 -4.36
C HIS A 286 -5.76 -3.51 -4.97
N ILE A 287 -4.69 -2.97 -4.39
CA ILE A 287 -3.31 -3.12 -4.88
C ILE A 287 -2.86 -4.58 -5.07
N GLY A 288 -3.34 -5.50 -4.23
CA GLY A 288 -3.10 -6.95 -4.42
C GLY A 288 -3.66 -7.53 -5.72
N HIS A 289 -4.83 -7.07 -6.18
CA HIS A 289 -5.36 -7.44 -7.50
C HIS A 289 -4.47 -6.90 -8.61
N ALA A 290 -4.02 -5.64 -8.48
CA ALA A 290 -3.15 -4.98 -9.45
C ALA A 290 -1.83 -5.73 -9.64
N PHE A 291 -1.17 -6.13 -8.54
CA PHE A 291 0.10 -6.86 -8.59
C PHE A 291 0.01 -8.09 -9.49
N SER A 292 -1.01 -8.93 -9.29
CA SER A 292 -1.20 -10.17 -10.05
C SER A 292 -1.64 -9.88 -11.49
N LEU A 293 -2.54 -8.93 -11.69
CA LEU A 293 -3.04 -8.55 -13.02
C LEU A 293 -1.94 -7.96 -13.91
N PHE A 294 -1.08 -7.08 -13.37
CA PHE A 294 -0.08 -6.39 -14.17
C PHE A 294 0.99 -7.32 -14.72
N LYS A 295 1.29 -8.46 -14.08
CA LYS A 295 2.18 -9.48 -14.68
C LYS A 295 1.64 -9.96 -16.03
N ALA A 296 0.32 -10.22 -16.12
CA ALA A 296 -0.32 -10.59 -17.39
C ALA A 296 -0.35 -9.43 -18.40
N ASP A 297 -0.53 -8.20 -17.92
CA ASP A 297 -0.54 -7.01 -18.77
C ASP A 297 0.85 -6.67 -19.33
N PHE A 298 1.91 -6.76 -18.52
CA PHE A 298 3.30 -6.55 -18.93
C PHE A 298 3.71 -7.56 -20.02
N ALA A 299 3.40 -8.84 -19.82
CA ALA A 299 3.61 -9.86 -20.84
C ALA A 299 2.81 -9.56 -22.12
N SER A 300 1.55 -9.17 -21.97
CA SER A 300 0.68 -8.81 -23.10
C SER A 300 1.22 -7.62 -23.89
N ALA A 301 1.70 -6.57 -23.22
CA ALA A 301 2.28 -5.40 -23.86
C ALA A 301 3.61 -5.73 -24.56
N TYR A 302 4.48 -6.53 -23.93
CA TYR A 302 5.71 -7.03 -24.56
C TYR A 302 5.41 -7.78 -25.88
N HIS A 303 4.49 -8.74 -25.86
CA HIS A 303 4.13 -9.49 -27.06
C HIS A 303 3.48 -8.60 -28.13
N ARG A 304 2.72 -7.58 -27.73
CA ARG A 304 2.12 -6.60 -28.66
C ARG A 304 3.20 -5.76 -29.34
N LEU A 305 4.21 -5.33 -28.58
CA LEU A 305 5.36 -4.61 -29.10
C LEU A 305 6.20 -5.48 -30.05
N ARG A 306 6.22 -6.80 -29.86
CA ARG A 306 6.81 -7.77 -30.81
C ARG A 306 5.97 -8.03 -32.07
N GLY A 307 4.78 -7.42 -32.19
CA GLY A 307 3.89 -7.55 -33.34
C GLY A 307 2.90 -8.71 -33.25
N ALA A 308 2.81 -9.42 -32.13
CA ALA A 308 1.84 -10.50 -31.96
C ALA A 308 0.40 -9.96 -31.89
N ASN A 309 -0.57 -10.77 -32.33
CA ASN A 309 -1.98 -10.53 -32.08
C ASN A 309 -2.31 -10.90 -30.64
N VAL A 310 -2.40 -9.89 -29.77
CA VAL A 310 -2.56 -10.07 -28.33
C VAL A 310 -4.00 -9.90 -27.89
N LEU A 311 -4.52 -10.92 -27.19
CA LEU A 311 -5.80 -10.87 -26.50
C LEU A 311 -5.56 -10.90 -24.98
N LEU A 312 -5.99 -9.85 -24.30
CA LEU A 312 -6.13 -9.79 -22.84
C LEU A 312 -7.58 -9.37 -22.54
N PRO A 313 -8.49 -10.30 -22.22
CA PRO A 313 -9.83 -9.99 -21.79
C PRO A 313 -9.89 -9.84 -20.27
N PHE A 314 -10.94 -9.22 -19.77
CA PHE A 314 -11.17 -9.08 -18.33
C PHE A 314 -12.65 -9.31 -18.01
N GLY A 315 -12.93 -10.31 -17.16
CA GLY A 315 -14.27 -10.61 -16.66
C GLY A 315 -14.48 -10.13 -15.23
N PHE A 316 -15.71 -10.27 -14.73
CA PHE A 316 -16.10 -9.85 -13.39
C PHE A 316 -16.83 -10.99 -12.67
N HIS A 317 -16.25 -11.50 -11.57
CA HIS A 317 -16.84 -12.59 -10.81
C HIS A 317 -17.97 -12.06 -9.92
N CYS A 318 -19.18 -12.52 -10.20
CA CYS A 318 -20.37 -12.18 -9.43
C CYS A 318 -21.10 -13.42 -8.89
N THR A 319 -20.65 -14.62 -9.27
CA THR A 319 -21.26 -15.91 -8.88
C THR A 319 -20.76 -16.36 -7.51
N GLY A 320 -21.69 -16.63 -6.59
CA GLY A 320 -21.38 -17.15 -5.25
C GLY A 320 -22.33 -16.62 -4.18
N GLY A 321 -22.64 -17.45 -3.17
CA GLY A 321 -23.45 -17.05 -2.01
C GLY A 321 -22.86 -15.87 -1.21
N ARG A 322 -21.54 -15.62 -1.36
CA ARG A 322 -20.77 -14.47 -0.84
C ARG A 322 -21.36 -13.16 -1.29
N SER A 323 -21.67 -13.03 -2.57
CA SER A 323 -22.19 -11.78 -3.13
C SER A 323 -23.65 -11.49 -2.78
N ARG A 324 -24.37 -12.37 -2.06
CA ARG A 324 -25.71 -12.04 -1.52
C ARG A 324 -25.71 -11.93 0.00
N ARG A 325 -25.01 -12.81 0.72
CA ARG A 325 -25.01 -12.81 2.20
C ARG A 325 -23.97 -11.84 2.79
N ARG A 326 -22.73 -11.80 2.27
CA ARG A 326 -21.74 -10.76 2.61
C ARG A 326 -22.28 -9.40 2.23
N LEU A 327 -23.01 -9.31 1.13
CA LEU A 327 -23.69 -8.11 0.69
C LEU A 327 -24.77 -7.66 1.68
N ARG A 328 -25.64 -8.57 2.14
CA ARG A 328 -26.65 -8.25 3.16
C ARG A 328 -26.01 -7.80 4.48
N ILE A 329 -24.92 -8.45 4.90
CA ILE A 329 -24.13 -8.07 6.09
C ILE A 329 -23.36 -6.76 5.87
N LEU A 330 -22.83 -6.52 4.67
CA LEU A 330 -22.16 -5.25 4.33
C LEU A 330 -23.18 -4.14 4.32
N VAL A 331 -24.37 -4.34 3.73
CA VAL A 331 -25.51 -3.43 3.73
C VAL A 331 -25.97 -3.13 5.15
N GLU A 332 -26.15 -4.13 6.01
CA GLU A 332 -26.49 -3.93 7.43
C GLU A 332 -25.39 -3.13 8.16
N ARG A 333 -24.10 -3.41 7.91
CA ARG A 333 -22.98 -2.67 8.49
C ARG A 333 -22.79 -1.26 7.89
N PHE A 334 -23.08 -1.08 6.60
CA PHE A 334 -23.08 0.20 5.89
C PHE A 334 -24.19 1.10 6.41
N ILE A 335 -25.43 0.60 6.44
CA ILE A 335 -26.61 1.30 6.97
C ILE A 335 -26.44 1.63 8.45
N SER A 336 -25.74 0.80 9.23
CA SER A 336 -25.41 1.09 10.65
C SER A 336 -24.30 2.14 10.86
N GLY A 337 -23.81 2.79 9.81
CA GLY A 337 -22.83 3.89 9.87
C GLY A 337 -21.37 3.48 10.15
N ARG A 338 -21.07 2.17 10.22
CA ARG A 338 -19.72 1.66 10.56
C ARG A 338 -18.75 1.57 9.37
N LEU A 339 -19.25 1.64 8.14
CA LEU A 339 -18.46 1.59 6.88
C LEU A 339 -18.64 2.83 5.98
N CYS A 340 -19.64 3.69 6.23
CA CYS A 340 -19.98 4.85 5.37
C CYS A 340 -18.80 5.77 5.07
N GLY A 341 -17.88 5.97 6.02
CA GLY A 341 -16.76 6.89 5.85
C GLY A 341 -15.67 6.43 4.87
N SER A 342 -15.64 5.15 4.48
CA SER A 342 -14.50 4.55 3.75
C SER A 342 -14.66 4.48 2.23
N PHE A 343 -15.89 4.53 1.71
CA PHE A 343 -16.17 4.42 0.27
C PHE A 343 -16.49 5.77 -0.42
N GLY A 344 -16.67 6.84 0.35
CA GLY A 344 -17.01 8.18 -0.18
C GLY A 344 -18.41 8.28 -0.81
N LEU A 345 -19.32 7.34 -0.51
CA LEU A 345 -20.69 7.31 -1.03
C LEU A 345 -21.64 8.14 -0.17
N SER A 346 -22.60 8.81 -0.80
CA SER A 346 -23.68 9.50 -0.08
C SER A 346 -24.69 8.50 0.51
N ASP A 347 -25.39 8.88 1.58
CA ASP A 347 -26.41 8.03 2.22
C ASP A 347 -27.51 7.57 1.23
N GLY A 348 -27.85 8.41 0.25
CA GLY A 348 -28.81 8.08 -0.80
C GLY A 348 -28.30 7.06 -1.82
N GLU A 349 -26.99 7.01 -2.08
CA GLU A 349 -26.37 5.98 -2.91
C GLU A 349 -26.27 4.65 -2.15
N ILE A 350 -25.95 4.72 -0.86
CA ILE A 350 -25.82 3.57 0.04
C ILE A 350 -27.13 2.78 0.11
N ALA A 351 -28.26 3.47 0.16
CA ALA A 351 -29.58 2.82 0.20
C ALA A 351 -29.83 1.90 -1.01
N LYS A 352 -29.27 2.21 -2.19
CA LYS A 352 -29.46 1.41 -3.42
C LYS A 352 -28.77 0.05 -3.32
N PHE A 353 -27.69 -0.05 -2.54
CA PHE A 353 -26.93 -1.29 -2.36
C PHE A 353 -27.69 -2.37 -1.57
N GLN A 354 -28.89 -2.10 -1.06
CA GLN A 354 -29.79 -3.14 -0.53
C GLN A 354 -30.15 -4.18 -1.60
N ASP A 355 -30.25 -3.78 -2.87
CA ASP A 355 -30.37 -4.71 -3.99
C ASP A 355 -28.99 -5.29 -4.32
N PRO A 356 -28.81 -6.62 -4.27
CA PRO A 356 -27.54 -7.23 -4.61
C PRO A 356 -27.08 -7.02 -6.04
N TYR A 357 -27.99 -6.73 -6.96
CA TYR A 357 -27.63 -6.41 -8.34
C TYR A 357 -27.01 -5.01 -8.51
N GLU A 358 -27.29 -4.07 -7.60
CA GLU A 358 -26.69 -2.74 -7.63
C GLU A 358 -25.17 -2.77 -7.40
N TRP A 359 -24.67 -3.75 -6.64
CA TRP A 359 -23.23 -3.96 -6.47
C TRP A 359 -22.55 -4.30 -7.79
N LEU A 360 -23.19 -5.16 -8.60
CA LEU A 360 -22.68 -5.55 -9.90
C LEU A 360 -22.69 -4.35 -10.85
N ARG A 361 -23.76 -3.55 -10.82
CA ARG A 361 -23.95 -2.36 -11.65
C ARG A 361 -23.01 -1.22 -11.27
N TYR A 362 -22.61 -1.14 -9.99
CA TYR A 362 -21.73 -0.08 -9.51
C TYR A 362 -20.24 -0.46 -9.61
N PHE A 363 -19.82 -1.58 -9.01
CA PHE A 363 -18.40 -1.91 -8.91
C PHE A 363 -17.77 -2.37 -10.22
N SER A 364 -18.53 -3.03 -11.11
CA SER A 364 -17.95 -3.50 -12.38
C SER A 364 -17.55 -2.32 -13.29
N PRO A 365 -18.40 -1.29 -13.53
CA PRO A 365 -18.00 -0.09 -14.27
C PRO A 365 -16.85 0.67 -13.59
N VAL A 366 -16.87 0.82 -12.26
CA VAL A 366 -15.78 1.50 -11.53
C VAL A 366 -14.46 0.74 -11.69
N ALA A 367 -14.47 -0.60 -11.61
CA ALA A 367 -13.29 -1.41 -11.88
C ALA A 367 -12.76 -1.20 -13.31
N VAL A 368 -13.64 -1.10 -14.30
CA VAL A 368 -13.24 -0.76 -15.68
C VAL A 368 -12.60 0.63 -15.75
N GLU A 369 -13.17 1.63 -15.09
CA GLU A 369 -12.62 2.99 -15.07
C GLU A 369 -11.23 3.03 -14.44
N ASP A 370 -11.06 2.40 -13.28
CA ASP A 370 -9.79 2.35 -12.55
C ASP A 370 -8.73 1.62 -13.38
N LEU A 371 -9.06 0.46 -13.96
CA LEU A 371 -8.15 -0.31 -14.80
C LEU A 371 -7.80 0.42 -16.11
N ARG A 372 -8.73 1.17 -16.69
CA ARG A 372 -8.45 2.05 -17.84
C ARG A 372 -7.55 3.21 -17.47
N ALA A 373 -7.70 3.78 -16.27
CA ALA A 373 -6.80 4.81 -15.77
C ALA A 373 -5.38 4.28 -15.56
N TYR A 374 -5.22 2.99 -15.28
CA TYR A 374 -3.93 2.30 -15.29
C TYR A 374 -3.36 1.98 -16.68
N GLY A 375 -4.11 2.24 -17.75
CA GLY A 375 -3.69 1.95 -19.12
C GLY A 375 -3.71 0.46 -19.47
N LEU A 376 -4.51 -0.36 -18.77
CA LEU A 376 -4.59 -1.81 -19.00
C LEU A 376 -4.90 -2.10 -20.48
N GLY A 377 -4.08 -2.94 -21.11
CA GLY A 377 -4.15 -3.28 -22.53
C GLY A 377 -5.27 -4.28 -22.88
N CYS A 378 -6.46 -4.08 -22.33
CA CYS A 378 -7.60 -5.00 -22.35
C CYS A 378 -8.57 -4.75 -23.53
N ASP A 379 -9.07 -5.84 -24.14
CA ASP A 379 -10.21 -5.80 -25.06
C ASP A 379 -11.53 -5.84 -24.27
N TRP A 380 -12.00 -4.66 -23.86
CA TRP A 380 -13.21 -4.48 -23.06
C TRP A 380 -14.50 -4.97 -23.74
N ARG A 381 -14.52 -5.24 -25.06
CA ARG A 381 -15.70 -5.79 -25.74
C ARG A 381 -15.99 -7.22 -25.30
N ARG A 382 -14.98 -7.91 -24.76
CA ARG A 382 -15.04 -9.29 -24.30
C ARG A 382 -15.22 -9.39 -22.78
N SER A 383 -15.54 -8.28 -22.12
CA SER A 383 -15.85 -8.24 -20.70
C SER A 383 -17.26 -8.75 -20.43
N PHE A 384 -17.41 -9.49 -19.34
CA PHE A 384 -18.69 -10.09 -18.95
C PHE A 384 -18.79 -10.26 -17.44
N VAL A 385 -20.03 -10.35 -16.93
CA VAL A 385 -20.33 -10.78 -15.56
C VAL A 385 -20.75 -12.25 -15.56
N THR A 386 -20.56 -12.93 -14.43
CA THR A 386 -20.70 -14.41 -14.36
C THR A 386 -22.06 -14.93 -13.90
N THR A 387 -23.00 -14.06 -13.52
CA THR A 387 -24.34 -14.46 -13.03
C THR A 387 -25.34 -14.63 -14.16
N ASP A 388 -26.55 -15.07 -13.81
CA ASP A 388 -27.74 -15.16 -14.67
C ASP A 388 -28.18 -13.82 -15.27
N VAL A 389 -27.72 -12.70 -14.72
CA VAL A 389 -27.83 -11.36 -15.34
C VAL A 389 -27.21 -11.34 -16.74
N ASN A 390 -26.20 -12.15 -16.99
CA ASN A 390 -25.63 -12.35 -18.31
C ASN A 390 -26.13 -13.66 -18.93
N PRO A 391 -27.14 -13.60 -19.84
CA PRO A 391 -27.74 -14.80 -20.40
C PRO A 391 -26.76 -15.64 -21.23
N PHE A 392 -25.73 -15.02 -21.83
CA PHE A 392 -24.74 -15.71 -22.64
C PHE A 392 -23.80 -16.56 -21.79
N PHE A 393 -23.29 -16.01 -20.70
CA PHE A 393 -22.41 -16.74 -19.80
C PHE A 393 -23.17 -17.84 -19.03
N ASP A 394 -24.40 -17.55 -18.63
CA ASP A 394 -25.30 -18.53 -18.01
C ASP A 394 -25.62 -19.71 -18.96
N ALA A 395 -25.86 -19.45 -20.24
CA ALA A 395 -25.98 -20.50 -21.25
C ALA A 395 -24.69 -21.34 -21.40
N PHE A 396 -23.52 -20.70 -21.38
CA PHE A 396 -22.22 -21.38 -21.41
C PHE A 396 -22.01 -22.30 -20.19
N VAL A 397 -22.30 -21.83 -18.98
CA VAL A 397 -22.18 -22.62 -17.74
C VAL A 397 -23.18 -23.78 -17.74
N ARG A 398 -24.42 -23.57 -18.19
CA ARG A 398 -25.40 -24.66 -18.34
C ARG A 398 -24.92 -25.74 -19.30
N TRP A 399 -24.36 -25.35 -20.44
CA TRP A 399 -23.75 -26.28 -21.38
C TRP A 399 -22.61 -27.09 -20.73
N GLN A 400 -21.70 -26.42 -20.02
CA GLN A 400 -20.59 -27.05 -19.30
C GLN A 400 -21.09 -28.06 -18.27
N MET A 401 -22.05 -27.68 -17.42
CA MET A 401 -22.59 -28.55 -16.38
C MET A 401 -23.34 -29.75 -16.95
N ARG A 402 -24.10 -29.58 -18.04
CA ARG A 402 -24.72 -30.70 -18.76
C ARG A 402 -23.67 -31.67 -19.31
N LYS A 403 -22.57 -31.15 -19.86
CA LYS A 403 -21.47 -31.98 -20.35
C LYS A 403 -20.79 -32.75 -19.22
N LEU A 404 -20.46 -32.09 -18.11
CA LEU A 404 -19.87 -32.74 -16.93
C LEU A 404 -20.80 -33.81 -16.33
N LYS A 405 -22.11 -33.55 -16.28
CA LYS A 405 -23.12 -34.55 -15.88
C LYS A 405 -23.12 -35.74 -16.82
N SER A 406 -23.11 -35.52 -18.14
CA SER A 406 -23.06 -36.60 -19.14
C SER A 406 -21.80 -37.45 -19.05
N MET A 407 -20.70 -36.89 -18.53
CA MET A 407 -19.43 -37.58 -18.30
C MET A 407 -19.36 -38.28 -16.93
N GLY A 408 -20.44 -38.27 -16.14
CA GLY A 408 -20.47 -38.83 -14.79
C GLY A 408 -19.59 -38.08 -13.77
N LYS A 409 -19.18 -36.83 -14.07
CA LYS A 409 -18.32 -36.02 -13.18
C LYS A 409 -19.10 -35.22 -12.14
N ILE A 410 -20.43 -35.14 -12.26
CA ILE A 410 -21.30 -34.50 -11.28
C ILE A 410 -21.99 -35.57 -10.46
N VAL A 411 -21.64 -35.64 -9.18
CA VAL A 411 -22.25 -36.52 -8.19
C VAL A 411 -22.89 -35.63 -7.12
N LYS A 412 -24.12 -35.96 -6.71
CA LYS A 412 -24.82 -35.24 -5.64
C LYS A 412 -24.47 -35.92 -4.32
N ASP A 413 -23.78 -35.21 -3.44
CA ASP A 413 -23.27 -35.71 -2.16
C ASP A 413 -23.30 -34.59 -1.10
N LEU A 414 -23.40 -34.92 0.19
CA LEU A 414 -23.50 -33.97 1.31
C LEU A 414 -22.14 -33.87 2.01
N ARG A 415 -21.52 -32.67 2.01
CA ARG A 415 -20.15 -32.49 2.54
C ARG A 415 -19.98 -31.25 3.42
N TYR A 416 -19.16 -31.40 4.46
CA TYR A 416 -18.63 -30.29 5.26
C TYR A 416 -17.54 -29.54 4.48
N THR A 417 -17.54 -28.21 4.59
CA THR A 417 -16.60 -27.34 3.87
C THR A 417 -16.20 -26.17 4.76
N ILE A 418 -15.00 -25.61 4.58
CA ILE A 418 -14.61 -24.37 5.27
C ILE A 418 -15.62 -23.35 4.77
N PHE A 419 -16.31 -22.66 5.67
CA PHE A 419 -17.50 -21.87 5.35
C PHE A 419 -17.36 -20.53 6.02
N SER A 420 -17.06 -19.44 5.33
CA SER A 420 -16.88 -18.16 6.03
C SER A 420 -18.26 -17.63 6.49
N PRO A 421 -18.55 -17.48 7.79
CA PRO A 421 -19.87 -17.07 8.26
C PRO A 421 -20.13 -15.59 7.97
N PHE A 422 -19.07 -14.78 7.94
CA PHE A 422 -19.09 -13.38 7.50
C PHE A 422 -19.51 -13.24 6.04
N ASP A 423 -19.18 -14.25 5.25
CA ASP A 423 -19.41 -14.33 3.82
C ASP A 423 -20.68 -15.07 3.45
N GLY A 424 -21.14 -15.99 4.31
CA GLY A 424 -22.32 -16.80 4.08
C GLY A 424 -22.20 -17.87 3.01
N GLN A 425 -20.97 -18.28 2.68
CA GLN A 425 -20.68 -19.26 1.65
C GLN A 425 -19.47 -20.15 2.04
N PRO A 426 -19.32 -21.32 1.40
CA PRO A 426 -18.07 -22.09 1.40
C PRO A 426 -16.84 -21.23 1.02
N CYS A 427 -15.84 -21.18 1.90
CA CYS A 427 -14.59 -20.45 1.75
C CYS A 427 -13.49 -21.40 1.28
N ALA A 428 -13.19 -21.36 -0.02
CA ALA A 428 -12.22 -22.22 -0.69
C ALA A 428 -10.77 -21.79 -0.37
N ASP A 429 -9.77 -22.57 -0.78
CA ASP A 429 -8.35 -22.33 -0.45
C ASP A 429 -7.83 -20.96 -0.89
N ARG A 430 -8.24 -20.52 -2.08
CA ARG A 430 -7.86 -19.21 -2.64
C ARG A 430 -8.52 -18.02 -1.96
N ASP A 431 -9.43 -18.29 -1.02
CA ASP A 431 -10.04 -17.27 -0.17
C ASP A 431 -9.34 -17.17 1.21
N ARG A 432 -8.16 -17.80 1.38
CA ARG A 432 -7.40 -17.91 2.64
C ARG A 432 -6.04 -17.21 2.56
N ALA A 433 -5.54 -16.71 3.70
CA ALA A 433 -4.26 -15.97 3.80
C ALA A 433 -3.08 -16.83 4.31
N SER A 434 -3.35 -17.91 5.05
CA SER A 434 -2.43 -19.01 5.36
C SER A 434 -3.26 -20.27 5.65
N GLY A 435 -2.63 -21.45 5.61
CA GLY A 435 -3.37 -22.71 5.72
C GLY A 435 -4.16 -23.06 4.44
N GLU A 436 -3.60 -22.77 3.27
CA GLU A 436 -4.03 -23.47 2.05
C GLU A 436 -3.90 -24.97 2.27
N GLY A 437 -4.94 -25.73 1.93
CA GLY A 437 -5.00 -27.18 2.18
C GLY A 437 -5.53 -27.58 3.56
N VAL A 438 -5.66 -26.63 4.51
CA VAL A 438 -6.30 -26.89 5.81
C VAL A 438 -7.77 -27.26 5.62
N GLN A 439 -8.31 -28.16 6.42
CA GLN A 439 -9.71 -28.54 6.35
C GLN A 439 -10.46 -28.04 7.59
N PRO A 440 -11.80 -27.92 7.57
CA PRO A 440 -12.54 -27.48 8.75
C PRO A 440 -12.31 -28.47 9.87
N GLN A 441 -11.61 -28.03 10.91
CA GLN A 441 -11.65 -28.69 12.19
C GLN A 441 -12.71 -28.02 13.04
N GLU A 442 -13.94 -28.48 12.85
CA GLU A 442 -15.12 -27.89 13.46
C GLU A 442 -15.27 -28.40 14.90
N TYR A 443 -14.84 -27.59 15.87
CA TYR A 443 -15.17 -27.80 17.28
C TYR A 443 -16.60 -27.35 17.55
N THR A 444 -17.35 -28.17 18.27
CA THR A 444 -18.62 -27.75 18.86
C THR A 444 -18.33 -27.33 20.30
N LEU A 445 -18.63 -26.07 20.60
CA LEU A 445 -18.30 -25.45 21.87
C LEU A 445 -19.54 -25.51 22.77
N ILE A 446 -19.51 -26.46 23.69
CA ILE A 446 -20.60 -26.81 24.61
C ILE A 446 -20.67 -25.77 25.71
N LYS A 447 -21.88 -25.25 25.97
CA LYS A 447 -22.14 -24.33 27.07
C LYS A 447 -22.59 -25.12 28.29
N MET A 448 -21.69 -25.27 29.26
CA MET A 448 -22.01 -25.90 30.54
C MET A 448 -22.42 -24.82 31.53
N GLU A 449 -23.69 -24.80 31.93
CA GLU A 449 -24.24 -23.77 32.83
C GLU A 449 -23.80 -24.02 34.27
N VAL A 450 -23.38 -22.97 34.97
CA VAL A 450 -23.07 -23.06 36.40
C VAL A 450 -24.36 -23.28 37.18
N ALA A 451 -24.46 -24.43 37.86
CA ALA A 451 -25.72 -24.92 38.42
C ALA A 451 -26.03 -24.38 39.84
N VAL A 452 -25.09 -23.68 40.48
CA VAL A 452 -25.23 -23.18 41.85
C VAL A 452 -25.68 -21.73 41.89
N LYS A 453 -26.66 -21.46 42.77
CA LYS A 453 -27.07 -20.12 43.20
C LYS A 453 -27.12 -20.07 44.73
N PRO A 454 -26.57 -19.04 45.39
CA PRO A 454 -25.83 -17.90 44.82
C PRO A 454 -24.50 -18.33 44.20
N LEU A 455 -23.99 -17.57 43.23
CA LEU A 455 -22.73 -17.91 42.57
C LEU A 455 -21.58 -17.88 43.60
N PRO A 456 -20.52 -18.71 43.42
CA PRO A 456 -19.34 -18.64 44.27
C PRO A 456 -18.79 -17.22 44.37
N LEU A 457 -18.25 -16.84 45.54
CA LEU A 457 -17.86 -15.46 45.88
C LEU A 457 -17.03 -14.74 44.79
N LYS A 458 -16.18 -15.49 44.06
CA LYS A 458 -15.32 -14.99 42.98
C LYS A 458 -16.06 -14.71 41.66
N LEU A 459 -17.24 -15.31 41.45
CA LEU A 459 -18.14 -15.06 40.31
C LEU A 459 -19.22 -14.01 40.64
N GLY A 460 -19.23 -13.46 41.85
CA GLY A 460 -20.19 -12.46 42.34
C GLY A 460 -20.43 -11.23 41.44
N PRO A 461 -19.47 -10.73 40.64
CA PRO A 461 -19.75 -9.67 39.65
C PRO A 461 -20.75 -10.06 38.55
N SER A 462 -21.09 -11.35 38.45
CA SER A 462 -22.05 -11.92 37.50
C SER A 462 -23.35 -12.39 38.15
N GLU A 463 -23.60 -12.00 39.41
CA GLU A 463 -24.85 -12.34 40.12
C GLU A 463 -26.07 -11.90 39.30
N GLY A 464 -27.09 -12.76 39.21
CA GLY A 464 -28.29 -12.54 38.39
C GLY A 464 -28.11 -12.81 36.88
N LYS A 465 -26.92 -13.19 36.41
CA LYS A 465 -26.66 -13.60 35.02
C LYS A 465 -26.50 -15.12 34.90
N ARG A 466 -26.78 -15.66 33.71
CA ARG A 466 -26.45 -17.05 33.36
C ARG A 466 -24.97 -17.13 33.00
N VAL A 467 -24.21 -17.94 33.73
CA VAL A 467 -22.77 -18.13 33.54
C VAL A 467 -22.53 -19.50 32.93
N PHE A 468 -21.68 -19.56 31.89
CA PHE A 468 -21.37 -20.79 31.19
C PHE A 468 -19.86 -21.01 31.11
N LEU A 469 -19.44 -22.25 31.33
CA LEU A 469 -18.13 -22.73 30.90
C LEU A 469 -18.23 -23.24 29.46
N ALA A 470 -17.39 -22.67 28.61
CA ALA A 470 -17.33 -22.96 27.18
C ALA A 470 -16.28 -24.04 26.90
N ALA A 471 -16.68 -25.29 26.67
CA ALA A 471 -15.76 -26.39 26.38
C ALA A 471 -15.78 -26.79 24.90
N ALA A 472 -14.61 -26.85 24.26
CA ALA A 472 -14.50 -27.25 22.86
C ALA A 472 -14.39 -28.78 22.72
N THR A 473 -15.26 -29.41 21.92
CA THR A 473 -15.18 -30.86 21.62
C THR A 473 -15.35 -31.15 20.13
N LEU A 474 -14.66 -32.21 19.66
CA LEU A 474 -14.83 -32.79 18.32
C LEU A 474 -15.79 -33.98 18.29
N ARG A 475 -16.34 -34.38 19.45
CA ARG A 475 -17.20 -35.57 19.63
C ARG A 475 -18.51 -35.23 20.36
N PRO A 476 -19.38 -34.37 19.81
CA PRO A 476 -20.64 -33.99 20.46
C PRO A 476 -21.60 -35.18 20.69
N GLU A 477 -21.43 -36.29 19.98
CA GLU A 477 -22.16 -37.54 20.21
C GLU A 477 -21.86 -38.18 21.57
N THR A 478 -20.69 -37.88 22.15
CA THR A 478 -20.23 -38.49 23.41
C THR A 478 -20.78 -37.78 24.64
N MET A 479 -21.51 -36.68 24.49
CA MET A 479 -21.91 -35.82 25.60
C MET A 479 -22.84 -36.52 26.62
N TYR A 480 -23.53 -37.59 26.22
CA TYR A 480 -24.30 -38.46 27.12
C TYR A 480 -23.45 -39.11 28.22
N GLY A 481 -22.16 -39.36 27.93
CA GLY A 481 -21.22 -39.99 28.85
C GLY A 481 -20.38 -39.02 29.65
N GLN A 482 -20.77 -37.75 29.70
CA GLN A 482 -20.02 -36.77 30.48
C GLN A 482 -20.05 -37.10 31.97
N THR A 483 -18.86 -37.08 32.57
CA THR A 483 -18.70 -37.35 34.00
C THR A 483 -18.21 -36.12 34.77
N ASN A 484 -17.44 -35.24 34.12
CA ASN A 484 -16.85 -34.02 34.68
C ASN A 484 -16.40 -33.04 33.57
N ALA A 485 -15.86 -31.88 33.92
CA ALA A 485 -15.18 -30.95 33.00
C ALA A 485 -13.72 -30.74 33.42
N TRP A 486 -12.79 -30.58 32.47
CA TRP A 486 -11.37 -30.35 32.74
C TRP A 486 -10.97 -28.89 32.48
N ASN A 487 -10.03 -28.32 33.25
CA ASN A 487 -9.65 -26.90 33.14
C ASN A 487 -8.16 -26.60 33.42
N PHE A 488 -7.57 -25.69 32.64
CA PHE A 488 -6.29 -24.99 32.91
C PHE A 488 -6.30 -23.56 32.32
N SER A 489 -5.75 -22.54 33.00
CA SER A 489 -5.93 -21.11 32.60
C SER A 489 -4.65 -20.35 32.19
N LYS A 490 -4.83 -19.41 31.24
CA LYS A 490 -3.99 -18.21 31.01
C LYS A 490 -4.89 -17.05 30.54
N THR A 491 -4.59 -15.82 30.96
CA THR A 491 -5.43 -14.62 30.78
C THR A 491 -5.38 -14.05 29.35
N PRO A 492 -6.51 -13.65 28.72
CA PRO A 492 -6.51 -13.02 27.39
C PRO A 492 -6.12 -11.53 27.41
N GLN A 493 -5.33 -11.07 26.44
CA GLN A 493 -5.05 -9.65 26.17
C GLN A 493 -6.06 -9.04 25.16
N LYS A 494 -7.23 -8.57 25.68
CA LYS A 494 -8.25 -7.57 25.18
C LYS A 494 -8.93 -7.74 23.79
N LYS A 495 -10.24 -7.44 23.59
CA LYS A 495 -11.30 -6.98 24.54
C LYS A 495 -12.77 -7.38 24.15
N PRO A 496 -13.27 -8.54 24.58
CA PRO A 496 -14.50 -8.60 25.38
C PRO A 496 -14.29 -7.86 26.72
N SER A 497 -15.35 -7.35 27.35
CA SER A 497 -15.25 -6.73 28.68
C SER A 497 -14.94 -7.82 29.71
N CYS A 498 -13.66 -7.98 30.06
CA CYS A 498 -13.25 -8.88 31.14
C CYS A 498 -13.96 -8.45 32.44
N LEU A 499 -14.85 -9.32 32.94
CA LEU A 499 -15.62 -9.06 34.16
C LEU A 499 -14.88 -9.55 35.40
N VAL A 500 -14.14 -10.66 35.27
CA VAL A 500 -13.34 -11.27 36.32
C VAL A 500 -12.22 -12.12 35.72
N GLU A 501 -11.08 -12.17 36.39
CA GLU A 501 -9.98 -13.07 36.07
C GLU A 501 -9.94 -14.24 37.07
N LEU A 502 -9.80 -15.46 36.57
CA LEU A 502 -9.82 -16.69 37.36
C LEU A 502 -8.67 -17.61 36.96
N THR A 503 -8.19 -18.39 37.93
CA THR A 503 -7.23 -19.46 37.69
C THR A 503 -7.94 -20.80 37.49
N GLY A 504 -7.21 -21.80 36.98
CA GLY A 504 -7.72 -23.15 36.82
C GLY A 504 -8.32 -23.72 38.12
N CYS A 505 -7.63 -23.47 39.24
CA CYS A 505 -8.00 -23.91 40.57
C CYS A 505 -9.29 -23.27 41.10
N ASP A 506 -9.61 -22.05 40.67
CA ASP A 506 -10.82 -21.34 41.11
C ASP A 506 -12.11 -21.97 40.58
N LEU A 507 -12.00 -22.80 39.54
CA LEU A 507 -13.12 -23.49 38.92
C LEU A 507 -13.27 -24.94 39.41
N ILE A 508 -12.31 -25.48 40.15
CA ILE A 508 -12.37 -26.86 40.65
C ILE A 508 -13.53 -27.02 41.64
N GLY A 509 -14.31 -28.08 41.48
CA GLY A 509 -15.50 -28.34 42.30
C GLY A 509 -16.72 -27.51 41.91
N LEU A 510 -16.66 -26.71 40.84
CA LEU A 510 -17.80 -25.97 40.35
C LEU A 510 -18.84 -26.94 39.76
N PRO A 511 -20.09 -26.94 40.26
CA PRO A 511 -21.14 -27.78 39.70
C PRO A 511 -21.70 -27.17 38.42
N LEU A 512 -21.81 -28.02 37.40
CA LEU A 512 -22.15 -27.66 36.04
C LEU A 512 -23.31 -28.53 35.56
N ARG A 513 -24.22 -27.91 34.82
CA ARG A 513 -25.24 -28.56 34.00
C ARG A 513 -24.74 -28.58 32.57
N SER A 514 -24.54 -29.78 32.04
CA SER A 514 -24.07 -29.96 30.67
C SER A 514 -25.17 -30.53 29.78
N PRO A 515 -25.35 -30.02 28.56
CA PRO A 515 -26.32 -30.55 27.61
C PRO A 515 -26.12 -32.05 27.34
N LEU A 516 -27.23 -32.80 27.31
CA LEU A 516 -27.31 -34.24 27.01
C LEU A 516 -26.64 -35.18 28.02
N ALA A 517 -25.93 -34.68 29.04
CA ALA A 517 -25.29 -35.53 30.04
C ALA A 517 -26.33 -36.39 30.79
N ALA A 518 -26.02 -37.68 31.00
CA ALA A 518 -26.90 -38.58 31.77
C ALA A 518 -26.98 -38.17 33.26
N LYS A 519 -25.97 -37.46 33.76
CA LYS A 519 -25.96 -36.88 35.11
C LYS A 519 -26.43 -35.43 35.06
N GLU A 520 -27.39 -35.08 35.91
CA GLU A 520 -27.92 -33.71 35.97
C GLU A 520 -26.87 -32.69 36.39
N ILE A 521 -25.98 -33.08 37.31
CA ILE A 521 -24.88 -32.25 37.81
C ILE A 521 -23.57 -32.99 37.63
N ILE A 522 -22.60 -32.31 37.01
CA ILE A 522 -21.19 -32.73 36.92
C ILE A 522 -20.30 -31.67 37.54
N TYR A 523 -19.05 -32.01 37.87
CA TYR A 523 -18.11 -31.08 38.50
C TYR A 523 -16.94 -30.75 37.59
N ALA A 524 -16.38 -29.54 37.70
CA ALA A 524 -15.09 -29.22 37.12
C ALA A 524 -13.96 -29.82 37.96
N LEU A 525 -13.08 -30.60 37.33
CA LEU A 525 -11.96 -31.32 37.93
C LEU A 525 -10.63 -30.94 37.24
N PRO A 526 -9.48 -31.17 37.89
CA PRO A 526 -8.18 -30.81 37.32
C PRO A 526 -7.63 -31.86 36.34
N MET A 527 -7.08 -31.42 35.21
CA MET A 527 -6.32 -32.26 34.27
C MET A 527 -5.04 -31.54 33.85
N LEU A 528 -3.89 -32.20 34.02
CA LEU A 528 -2.58 -31.59 33.83
C LEU A 528 -2.11 -31.54 32.38
N THR A 529 -2.74 -32.33 31.50
CA THR A 529 -2.32 -32.51 30.10
C THR A 529 -3.11 -31.66 29.10
N VAL A 530 -4.00 -30.78 29.56
CA VAL A 530 -4.78 -29.89 28.68
C VAL A 530 -3.87 -28.84 28.04
N LEU A 531 -3.86 -28.80 26.71
CA LEU A 531 -3.10 -27.82 25.93
C LEU A 531 -3.86 -26.48 25.85
N ALA A 532 -3.37 -25.45 26.54
CA ALA A 532 -4.00 -24.13 26.59
C ALA A 532 -4.04 -23.39 25.24
N ASN A 533 -3.25 -23.80 24.25
CA ASN A 533 -3.19 -23.20 22.92
C ASN A 533 -4.18 -23.82 21.91
N LYS A 534 -4.99 -24.81 22.30
CA LYS A 534 -6.00 -25.44 21.44
C LYS A 534 -7.39 -25.35 22.09
N GLY A 535 -8.37 -24.84 21.35
CA GLY A 535 -9.73 -24.69 21.87
C GLY A 535 -9.83 -23.58 22.92
N THR A 536 -10.49 -23.84 24.03
CA THR A 536 -10.78 -22.84 25.08
C THR A 536 -9.97 -23.02 26.37
N GLY A 537 -9.13 -24.05 26.45
CA GLY A 537 -8.49 -24.47 27.71
C GLY A 537 -9.43 -25.22 28.67
N ILE A 538 -10.69 -25.45 28.27
CA ILE A 538 -11.69 -26.26 28.99
C ILE A 538 -12.11 -27.44 28.11
N VAL A 539 -12.09 -28.66 28.65
CA VAL A 539 -12.40 -29.90 27.92
C VAL A 539 -13.55 -30.65 28.60
N THR A 540 -14.40 -31.30 27.83
CA THR A 540 -15.46 -32.18 28.33
C THR A 540 -14.88 -33.55 28.68
N SER A 541 -15.17 -34.11 29.86
CA SER A 541 -14.68 -35.43 30.25
C SER A 541 -15.69 -36.52 29.91
N VAL A 542 -15.36 -37.39 28.95
CA VAL A 542 -16.12 -38.58 28.57
C VAL A 542 -15.23 -39.83 28.65
N PRO A 543 -14.99 -40.36 29.87
CA PRO A 543 -14.02 -41.43 30.12
C PRO A 543 -14.42 -42.81 29.55
N SER A 544 -15.64 -43.00 29.07
CA SER A 544 -16.02 -44.19 28.31
C SER A 544 -15.36 -44.26 26.94
N ASP A 545 -15.09 -43.09 26.35
CA ASP A 545 -14.81 -42.95 24.92
C ASP A 545 -13.53 -42.17 24.62
N ALA A 546 -12.94 -41.49 25.62
CA ALA A 546 -11.69 -40.75 25.51
C ALA A 546 -10.64 -41.33 26.50
N PRO A 547 -9.50 -41.84 26.00
CA PRO A 547 -8.45 -42.42 26.85
C PRO A 547 -7.87 -41.43 27.86
N ASP A 548 -7.63 -40.19 27.45
CA ASP A 548 -7.06 -39.16 28.32
C ASP A 548 -7.98 -38.82 29.50
N ASP A 549 -9.29 -38.76 29.26
CA ASP A 549 -10.31 -38.55 30.29
C ASP A 549 -10.37 -39.72 31.27
N TYR A 550 -10.29 -40.94 30.76
CA TYR A 550 -10.26 -42.14 31.60
C TYR A 550 -9.02 -42.18 32.49
N MET A 551 -7.84 -41.92 31.93
CA MET A 551 -6.60 -41.91 32.68
C MET A 551 -6.60 -40.83 33.77
N ALA A 552 -7.02 -39.61 33.42
CA ALA A 552 -7.13 -38.51 34.38
C ALA A 552 -8.15 -38.80 35.49
N LEU A 553 -9.28 -39.43 35.16
CA LEU A 553 -10.26 -39.86 36.16
C LEU A 553 -9.74 -41.00 37.05
N GLN A 554 -9.04 -41.99 36.48
CA GLN A 554 -8.42 -43.07 37.25
C GLN A 554 -7.32 -42.57 38.18
N ASP A 555 -6.52 -41.61 37.75
CA ASP A 555 -5.54 -40.94 38.60
C ASP A 555 -6.23 -40.27 39.79
N LEU A 556 -7.37 -39.60 39.57
CA LEU A 556 -8.16 -39.02 40.64
C LEU A 556 -8.80 -40.07 41.54
N ILE A 557 -9.21 -41.24 41.05
CA ILE A 557 -9.81 -42.31 41.87
C ILE A 557 -8.74 -43.04 42.70
N SER A 558 -7.64 -43.43 42.07
CA SER A 558 -6.60 -44.30 42.65
C SER A 558 -5.62 -43.58 43.57
N LYS A 559 -5.46 -42.25 43.44
CA LYS A 559 -4.47 -41.46 44.17
C LYS A 559 -5.14 -40.38 45.04
N PRO A 560 -5.44 -40.68 46.33
CA PRO A 560 -6.00 -39.70 47.27
C PRO A 560 -5.15 -38.44 47.43
N ASP A 561 -3.83 -38.55 47.34
CA ASP A 561 -2.90 -37.41 47.44
C ASP A 561 -3.12 -36.37 46.33
N VAL A 562 -3.49 -36.81 45.13
CA VAL A 562 -3.81 -35.91 44.01
C VAL A 562 -5.11 -35.16 44.31
N ARG A 563 -6.11 -35.84 44.89
CA ARG A 563 -7.36 -35.18 45.32
C ARG A 563 -7.11 -34.16 46.42
N ALA A 564 -6.34 -34.54 47.44
CA ALA A 564 -5.97 -33.65 48.54
C ALA A 564 -5.20 -32.41 48.05
N LYS A 565 -4.27 -32.58 47.11
CA LYS A 565 -3.48 -31.48 46.53
C LYS A 565 -4.33 -30.40 45.86
N TYR A 566 -5.40 -30.79 45.18
CA TYR A 566 -6.28 -29.87 44.45
C TYR A 566 -7.61 -29.58 45.16
N GLY A 567 -7.77 -30.05 46.40
CA GLY A 567 -9.00 -29.87 47.17
C GLY A 567 -10.23 -30.55 46.57
N VAL A 568 -10.04 -31.62 45.80
CA VAL A 568 -11.13 -32.38 45.17
C VAL A 568 -11.78 -33.26 46.23
N LYS A 569 -13.08 -33.09 46.44
CA LYS A 569 -13.85 -33.97 47.35
C LYS A 569 -14.20 -35.29 46.68
N ASP A 570 -14.28 -36.35 47.47
CA ASP A 570 -14.64 -37.69 46.97
C ASP A 570 -16.02 -37.69 46.28
N GLU A 571 -16.98 -36.89 46.77
CA GLU A 571 -18.32 -36.72 46.19
C GLU A 571 -18.32 -36.12 44.77
N TRP A 572 -17.26 -35.42 44.37
CA TRP A 572 -17.13 -34.84 43.03
C TRP A 572 -16.53 -35.81 42.02
N VAL A 573 -15.91 -36.88 42.50
CA VAL A 573 -15.25 -37.87 41.64
C VAL A 573 -16.28 -38.93 41.26
N PRO A 574 -16.63 -39.06 39.98
CA PRO A 574 -17.65 -40.00 39.54
C PRO A 574 -17.20 -41.46 39.75
N SER A 575 -18.01 -42.24 40.47
CA SER A 575 -17.82 -43.69 40.70
C SER A 575 -18.05 -44.52 39.44
N ASP A 576 -19.03 -44.12 38.63
CA ASP A 576 -19.51 -44.89 37.49
C ASP A 576 -19.30 -44.15 36.17
N ILE A 577 -18.83 -44.90 35.17
CA ILE A 577 -18.59 -44.43 33.80
C ILE A 577 -19.75 -44.89 32.93
N VAL A 578 -20.38 -43.93 32.26
CA VAL A 578 -21.56 -44.19 31.42
C VAL A 578 -21.09 -44.64 30.02
N PRO A 579 -21.42 -45.88 29.60
CA PRO A 579 -21.07 -46.35 28.26
C PRO A 579 -21.94 -45.64 27.21
N VAL A 580 -21.31 -45.02 26.20
CA VAL A 580 -22.04 -44.24 25.18
C VAL A 580 -22.00 -44.93 23.81
N ILE A 581 -20.86 -45.51 23.43
CA ILE A 581 -20.65 -46.12 22.13
C ILE A 581 -20.14 -47.56 22.29
N ASN A 582 -20.73 -48.47 21.54
CA ASN A 582 -20.25 -49.84 21.39
C ASN A 582 -19.40 -49.97 20.12
N ILE A 583 -18.18 -50.49 20.24
CA ILE A 583 -17.27 -50.72 19.13
C ILE A 583 -17.08 -52.24 18.94
N PRO A 584 -17.43 -52.81 17.77
CA PRO A 584 -17.25 -54.24 17.49
C PRO A 584 -15.80 -54.70 17.76
N GLY A 585 -15.63 -55.78 18.53
CA GLY A 585 -14.31 -56.32 18.92
C GLY A 585 -13.65 -55.68 20.14
N PHE A 586 -14.14 -54.52 20.60
CA PHE A 586 -13.70 -53.86 21.84
C PHE A 586 -14.83 -53.76 22.89
N GLY A 587 -16.09 -53.94 22.47
CA GLY A 587 -17.26 -53.85 23.33
C GLY A 587 -17.56 -52.41 23.76
N ASP A 588 -17.98 -52.25 25.01
CA ASP A 588 -18.11 -50.97 25.72
C ASP A 588 -16.75 -50.44 26.22
N LYS A 589 -15.64 -51.10 25.87
CA LYS A 589 -14.31 -50.79 26.39
C LYS A 589 -13.43 -50.01 25.42
N ARG A 590 -12.64 -49.18 26.09
CA ARG A 590 -11.87 -48.02 25.65
C ARG A 590 -10.70 -48.41 24.77
N LEU A 591 -10.73 -47.97 23.51
CA LEU A 591 -9.59 -47.43 22.75
C LEU A 591 -10.04 -47.13 21.32
N THR A 592 -9.49 -46.05 20.76
CA THR A 592 -9.51 -45.61 19.34
C THR A 592 -10.66 -44.68 18.90
N TYR A 593 -10.28 -43.41 18.72
CA TYR A 593 -11.10 -42.36 18.09
C TYR A 593 -11.56 -42.75 16.67
N LEU A 594 -10.67 -43.34 15.86
CA LEU A 594 -10.96 -43.63 14.45
C LEU A 594 -11.93 -44.81 14.24
N LYS A 595 -11.84 -45.88 15.06
CA LYS A 595 -12.78 -47.01 14.98
C LYS A 595 -14.13 -46.67 15.62
N GLY A 596 -14.14 -45.89 16.71
CA GLY A 596 -15.39 -45.41 17.33
C GLY A 596 -16.24 -44.58 16.37
N PHE A 597 -15.61 -43.81 15.49
CA PHE A 597 -16.32 -43.04 14.47
C PHE A 597 -16.87 -43.90 13.31
N THR A 598 -16.09 -44.86 12.82
CA THR A 598 -16.42 -45.65 11.61
C THR A 598 -17.27 -46.89 11.89
N GLU A 599 -17.01 -47.57 13.02
CA GLU A 599 -17.63 -48.85 13.36
C GLU A 599 -18.58 -48.76 14.55
N GLY A 600 -18.49 -47.68 15.34
CA GLY A 600 -19.22 -47.48 16.59
C GLY A 600 -20.74 -47.29 16.43
N THR A 601 -21.49 -47.83 17.38
CA THR A 601 -22.96 -47.72 17.48
C THR A 601 -23.34 -47.10 18.81
N MET A 602 -24.27 -46.14 18.82
CA MET A 602 -24.75 -45.50 20.03
C MET A 602 -25.48 -46.50 20.94
N LEU A 603 -25.22 -46.43 22.24
CA LEU A 603 -25.86 -47.25 23.27
C LEU A 603 -26.94 -46.51 24.05
N ILE A 604 -26.87 -45.17 24.10
CA ILE A 604 -27.69 -44.34 24.99
C ILE A 604 -28.23 -43.10 24.25
N GLY A 605 -29.35 -42.59 24.73
CA GLY A 605 -30.03 -41.42 24.17
C GLY A 605 -30.99 -41.77 23.04
N GLU A 606 -31.61 -40.73 22.46
CA GLU A 606 -32.63 -40.83 21.40
C GLU A 606 -32.17 -41.60 20.15
N PHE A 607 -30.86 -41.73 19.95
CA PHE A 607 -30.25 -42.35 18.79
C PHE A 607 -29.60 -43.72 19.08
N ALA A 608 -29.94 -44.37 20.19
CA ALA A 608 -29.46 -45.71 20.53
C ALA A 608 -29.70 -46.72 19.38
N GLY A 609 -28.73 -47.59 19.13
CA GLY A 609 -28.74 -48.57 18.03
C GLY A 609 -28.30 -48.02 16.67
N ARG A 610 -28.07 -46.71 16.53
CA ARG A 610 -27.61 -46.09 15.28
C ARG A 610 -26.11 -45.85 15.22
N LYS A 611 -25.55 -45.81 14.00
CA LYS A 611 -24.12 -45.60 13.75
C LYS A 611 -23.69 -44.18 14.11
N VAL A 612 -22.54 -44.06 14.78
CA VAL A 612 -21.96 -42.78 15.24
C VAL A 612 -21.74 -41.78 14.10
N GLN A 613 -21.25 -42.26 12.95
CA GLN A 613 -21.03 -41.46 11.75
C GLN A 613 -22.31 -40.75 11.27
N GLU A 614 -23.47 -41.39 11.40
CA GLU A 614 -24.76 -40.84 10.95
C GLU A 614 -25.32 -39.79 11.92
N ILE A 615 -25.15 -40.01 13.22
CA ILE A 615 -25.86 -39.27 14.27
C ILE A 615 -25.05 -38.11 14.85
N LYS A 616 -23.71 -38.15 14.75
CA LYS A 616 -22.82 -37.06 15.14
C LYS A 616 -23.20 -35.70 14.50
N PRO A 617 -23.50 -35.63 13.18
CA PRO A 617 -24.04 -34.41 12.55
C PRO A 617 -25.33 -33.91 13.21
N ILE A 618 -26.25 -34.84 13.51
CA ILE A 618 -27.62 -34.55 13.95
C ILE A 618 -27.60 -33.97 15.37
N ILE A 619 -26.86 -34.61 16.27
CA ILE A 619 -26.70 -34.16 17.66
C ILE A 619 -26.05 -32.78 17.70
N LYS A 620 -25.01 -32.57 16.88
CA LYS A 620 -24.34 -31.27 16.77
C LYS A 620 -25.31 -30.16 16.37
N THR A 621 -26.11 -30.38 15.31
CA THR A 621 -27.09 -29.42 14.83
C THR A 621 -28.14 -29.12 15.92
N LYS A 622 -28.67 -30.15 16.57
CA LYS A 622 -29.66 -30.02 17.65
C LYS A 622 -29.14 -29.13 18.80
N LEU A 623 -27.89 -29.33 19.23
CA LEU A 623 -27.24 -28.54 20.29
C LEU A 623 -27.00 -27.07 19.89
N VAL A 624 -26.69 -26.82 18.62
CA VAL A 624 -26.48 -25.45 18.12
C VAL A 624 -27.83 -24.72 17.98
N GLU A 625 -28.86 -25.40 17.48
CA GLU A 625 -30.22 -24.86 17.31
C GLU A 625 -30.92 -24.59 18.65
N SER A 626 -30.73 -25.44 19.66
CA SER A 626 -31.22 -25.22 21.03
C SER A 626 -30.47 -24.08 21.75
N GLY A 627 -29.39 -23.56 21.15
CA GLY A 627 -28.54 -22.54 21.76
C GLY A 627 -27.61 -23.06 22.84
N GLU A 628 -27.53 -24.38 23.02
CA GLU A 628 -26.68 -25.07 24.01
C GLU A 628 -25.21 -25.21 23.57
N ALA A 629 -24.93 -24.97 22.27
CA ALA A 629 -23.57 -24.92 21.72
C ALA A 629 -23.39 -23.77 20.71
N ILE A 630 -22.13 -23.40 20.45
CA ILE A 630 -21.75 -22.45 19.39
C ILE A 630 -20.59 -23.00 18.56
N LEU A 631 -20.44 -22.48 17.34
CA LEU A 631 -19.33 -22.82 16.44
C LEU A 631 -18.13 -21.88 16.70
N TYR A 632 -16.96 -22.45 16.97
CA TYR A 632 -15.71 -21.74 17.23
C TYR A 632 -14.63 -22.12 16.21
N ARG A 633 -13.73 -21.18 15.89
CA ARG A 633 -12.67 -21.37 14.89
C ARG A 633 -11.35 -20.77 15.33
N GLN A 634 -10.30 -21.51 15.04
CA GLN A 634 -8.90 -21.19 15.35
C GLN A 634 -8.03 -21.74 14.21
N PRO A 635 -6.88 -21.13 13.89
CA PRO A 635 -5.87 -21.78 13.05
C PRO A 635 -5.48 -23.15 13.64
N GLU A 636 -5.35 -24.18 12.81
CA GLU A 636 -4.99 -25.55 13.23
C GLU A 636 -3.59 -25.60 13.89
N ASN A 637 -2.70 -24.69 13.49
CA ASN A 637 -1.37 -24.48 14.08
C ASN A 637 -1.07 -22.96 14.21
N PRO A 638 -0.18 -22.54 15.13
CA PRO A 638 0.26 -21.14 15.25
C PRO A 638 0.84 -20.62 13.94
N VAL A 639 0.46 -19.41 13.56
CA VAL A 639 0.95 -18.73 12.35
C VAL A 639 1.71 -17.51 12.82
N MET A 640 2.92 -17.27 12.32
CA MET A 640 3.74 -16.10 12.70
C MET A 640 3.92 -15.16 11.51
N SER A 641 3.85 -13.86 11.76
CA SER A 641 4.16 -12.83 10.78
C SER A 641 5.68 -12.68 10.64
N ARG A 642 6.14 -12.09 9.53
CA ARG A 642 7.57 -11.78 9.33
C ARG A 642 8.09 -10.71 10.30
N SER A 643 7.22 -9.95 10.97
CA SER A 643 7.57 -9.00 12.03
C SER A 643 7.72 -9.65 13.41
N GLY A 644 7.46 -10.96 13.53
CA GLY A 644 7.54 -11.70 14.79
C GLY A 644 6.23 -11.76 15.60
N ASP A 645 5.10 -11.39 14.99
CA ASP A 645 3.79 -11.41 15.67
C ASP A 645 3.01 -12.72 15.41
N GLU A 646 2.34 -13.25 16.43
CA GLU A 646 1.43 -14.39 16.27
C GLU A 646 0.14 -13.96 15.55
N CYS A 647 -0.04 -14.48 14.35
CA CYS A 647 -1.16 -14.18 13.47
C CYS A 647 -2.46 -14.81 14.00
N VAL A 648 -3.52 -14.01 13.98
CA VAL A 648 -4.89 -14.43 14.29
C VAL A 648 -5.78 -14.31 13.06
N VAL A 649 -6.96 -14.92 13.10
CA VAL A 649 -7.97 -14.71 12.06
C VAL A 649 -8.67 -13.37 12.31
N ALA A 650 -8.32 -12.34 11.53
CA ALA A 650 -8.86 -10.97 11.65
C ALA A 650 -9.47 -10.45 10.33
N LEU A 651 -10.23 -9.36 10.41
CA LEU A 651 -10.86 -8.67 9.28
C LEU A 651 -10.29 -7.23 9.24
N THR A 652 -9.59 -6.82 8.17
CA THR A 652 -8.85 -5.54 8.08
C THR A 652 -9.07 -4.78 6.75
N ASP A 653 -8.73 -3.47 6.74
CA ASP A 653 -8.87 -2.55 5.61
C ASP A 653 -7.65 -2.60 4.64
N GLN A 654 -7.85 -2.32 3.34
CA GLN A 654 -6.81 -2.38 2.29
C GLN A 654 -6.86 -1.18 1.32
N TRP A 655 -5.73 -0.84 0.69
CA TRP A 655 -5.62 0.26 -0.30
C TRP A 655 -6.27 -0.09 -1.65
N THR A 656 -7.17 0.77 -2.11
CA THR A 656 -7.84 0.62 -3.41
C THR A 656 -6.94 1.03 -4.59
N LEU A 657 -7.29 0.57 -5.79
CA LEU A 657 -6.62 0.95 -7.04
C LEU A 657 -6.64 2.46 -7.28
N ARG A 658 -7.79 3.10 -7.01
CA ARG A 658 -8.00 4.54 -7.20
C ARG A 658 -7.13 5.36 -6.25
N GLN A 659 -7.10 5.00 -4.96
CA GLN A 659 -6.22 5.64 -3.99
C GLN A 659 -4.74 5.53 -4.41
N ALA A 660 -4.31 4.37 -4.92
CA ALA A 660 -2.95 4.21 -5.41
C ALA A 660 -2.63 5.06 -6.67
N ILE A 661 -3.61 5.29 -7.56
CA ILE A 661 -3.44 6.24 -8.68
C ILE A 661 -3.33 7.68 -8.16
N GLU A 662 -4.21 8.07 -7.24
CA GLU A 662 -4.25 9.43 -6.69
C GLU A 662 -2.95 9.76 -5.96
N GLU A 663 -2.44 8.79 -5.20
CA GLU A 663 -1.21 8.91 -4.42
C GLU A 663 0.05 8.86 -5.31
N PHE A 664 0.23 7.78 -6.09
CA PHE A 664 1.50 7.49 -6.76
C PHE A 664 1.44 7.64 -8.28
N SER A 665 0.25 7.75 -8.86
CA SER A 665 -0.06 7.57 -10.29
C SER A 665 0.01 6.15 -10.82
N ALA A 666 -0.71 5.95 -11.92
CA ALA A 666 -0.72 4.70 -12.65
C ALA A 666 0.69 4.23 -13.04
N THR A 667 1.52 5.12 -13.57
CA THR A 667 2.86 4.78 -14.08
C THR A 667 3.79 4.32 -12.96
N ALA A 668 3.88 5.09 -11.87
CA ALA A 668 4.80 4.75 -10.80
C ALA A 668 4.31 3.52 -10.00
N THR A 669 3.00 3.36 -9.85
CA THR A 669 2.43 2.17 -9.23
C THR A 669 2.76 0.91 -10.05
N ARG A 670 2.61 0.94 -11.37
CA ARG A 670 3.02 -0.17 -12.26
C ARG A 670 4.51 -0.43 -12.19
N PHE A 671 5.33 0.63 -12.20
CA PHE A 671 6.78 0.54 -12.02
C PHE A 671 7.13 -0.21 -10.73
N SER A 672 6.52 0.17 -9.61
CA SER A 672 6.74 -0.50 -8.32
C SER A 672 6.31 -1.95 -8.32
N PHE A 673 5.22 -2.32 -9.02
CA PHE A 673 4.81 -3.71 -9.12
C PHE A 673 5.73 -4.55 -10.01
N ALA A 674 6.38 -3.94 -11.00
CA ALA A 674 7.47 -4.60 -11.71
C ALA A 674 8.67 -4.83 -10.76
N ASP A 675 9.01 -3.87 -9.89
CA ASP A 675 10.13 -3.99 -8.94
C ASP A 675 9.83 -4.84 -7.69
N ALA A 676 8.56 -5.04 -7.33
CA ALA A 676 8.12 -5.72 -6.10
C ALA A 676 8.52 -7.21 -6.00
N GLY A 677 9.02 -7.79 -7.11
CA GLY A 677 9.55 -9.16 -7.17
C GLY A 677 8.86 -10.03 -8.21
N ASP A 678 9.59 -11.05 -8.68
CA ASP A 678 9.14 -12.02 -9.70
C ASP A 678 9.13 -13.48 -9.19
N GLY A 679 9.47 -13.69 -7.91
CA GLY A 679 9.44 -15.00 -7.27
C GLY A 679 8.04 -15.41 -6.79
N LEU A 680 7.93 -16.65 -6.30
CA LEU A 680 6.70 -17.20 -5.71
C LEU A 680 6.42 -16.72 -4.27
N GLY A 681 7.37 -16.04 -3.63
CA GLY A 681 7.19 -15.48 -2.28
C GLY A 681 6.37 -14.19 -2.29
N ASP A 682 5.79 -13.83 -1.15
CA ASP A 682 4.96 -12.61 -1.04
C ASP A 682 5.73 -11.37 -1.50
N ALA A 683 5.19 -10.70 -2.52
CA ALA A 683 5.68 -9.41 -2.97
C ALA A 683 5.17 -8.30 -2.05
N SER A 684 6.04 -7.33 -1.76
CA SER A 684 5.69 -6.18 -0.92
C SER A 684 5.61 -4.93 -1.78
N PHE A 685 4.46 -4.25 -1.74
CA PHE A 685 4.35 -2.91 -2.32
C PHE A 685 4.90 -1.89 -1.31
N VAL A 686 6.06 -1.32 -1.63
CA VAL A 686 6.78 -0.40 -0.76
C VAL A 686 6.59 1.03 -1.27
N PHE A 687 6.08 1.93 -0.42
CA PHE A 687 5.77 3.31 -0.80
C PHE A 687 7.03 4.09 -1.20
N GLU A 688 8.16 3.79 -0.56
CA GLU A 688 9.47 4.33 -0.91
C GLU A 688 9.86 3.99 -2.35
N THR A 689 9.58 2.76 -2.82
CA THR A 689 9.82 2.34 -4.20
C THR A 689 8.94 3.11 -5.18
N ALA A 690 7.65 3.29 -4.86
CA ALA A 690 6.73 4.07 -5.70
C ALA A 690 7.12 5.55 -5.80
N ASN A 691 7.49 6.17 -4.69
CA ASN A 691 7.99 7.53 -4.67
C ASN A 691 9.33 7.66 -5.44
N ALA A 692 10.24 6.71 -5.29
CA ALA A 692 11.48 6.68 -6.05
C ALA A 692 11.23 6.54 -7.56
N ALA A 693 10.23 5.75 -7.96
CA ALA A 693 9.84 5.60 -9.37
C ALA A 693 9.32 6.93 -9.96
N ILE A 694 8.47 7.66 -9.24
CA ILE A 694 8.00 9.00 -9.64
C ILE A 694 9.19 9.92 -9.93
N LEU A 695 10.12 10.00 -8.98
CA LEU A 695 11.29 10.86 -9.09
C LEU A 695 12.16 10.50 -10.29
N ARG A 696 12.41 9.20 -10.49
CA ARG A 696 13.25 8.69 -11.59
C ARG A 696 12.63 8.98 -12.96
N LEU A 697 11.35 8.67 -13.15
CA LEU A 697 10.65 8.92 -14.39
C LEU A 697 10.56 10.42 -14.71
N THR A 698 10.31 11.25 -13.70
CA THR A 698 10.27 12.71 -13.90
C THR A 698 11.64 13.27 -14.28
N LYS A 699 12.71 12.87 -13.57
CA LYS A 699 14.08 13.29 -13.89
C LYS A 699 14.47 12.88 -15.30
N GLU A 700 14.07 11.68 -15.72
CA GLU A 700 14.33 11.21 -17.08
C GLU A 700 13.63 12.07 -18.13
N LEU A 701 12.34 12.41 -17.93
CA LEU A 701 11.61 13.30 -18.84
C LEU A 701 12.26 14.67 -18.94
N THR A 702 12.57 15.29 -17.80
CA THR A 702 13.21 16.60 -17.77
C THR A 702 14.56 16.55 -18.49
N TRP A 703 15.36 15.51 -18.27
CA TRP A 703 16.63 15.33 -18.96
C TRP A 703 16.45 15.21 -20.48
N MET A 704 15.47 14.43 -20.95
CA MET A 704 15.18 14.32 -22.38
C MET A 704 14.77 15.67 -22.98
N GLU A 705 13.92 16.43 -22.29
CA GLU A 705 13.50 17.78 -22.70
C GLU A 705 14.67 18.75 -22.78
N GLU A 706 15.56 18.75 -21.79
CA GLU A 706 16.77 19.59 -21.74
C GLU A 706 17.71 19.29 -22.90
N VAL A 707 17.96 18.01 -23.17
CA VAL A 707 18.85 17.57 -24.26
C VAL A 707 18.28 17.93 -25.63
N LEU A 708 16.96 17.75 -25.84
CA LEU A 708 16.30 18.14 -27.07
C LEU A 708 16.25 19.67 -27.25
N ALA A 709 16.16 20.44 -26.16
CA ALA A 709 16.23 21.90 -26.23
C ALA A 709 17.65 22.41 -26.53
N ALA A 710 18.67 21.65 -26.13
CA ALA A 710 20.08 21.96 -26.35
C ALA A 710 20.69 21.13 -27.51
N GLU A 711 19.89 20.72 -28.48
CA GLU A 711 20.30 19.83 -29.59
C GLU A 711 21.54 20.33 -30.34
N SER A 712 21.67 21.65 -30.50
CA SER A 712 22.82 22.29 -31.14
C SER A 712 24.15 22.14 -30.40
N SER A 713 24.13 21.72 -29.13
CA SER A 713 25.34 21.43 -28.34
C SER A 713 25.86 20.01 -28.52
N LEU A 714 25.09 19.14 -29.19
CA LEU A 714 25.46 17.74 -29.42
C LEU A 714 26.40 17.62 -30.63
N ARG A 715 27.32 16.66 -30.56
CA ARG A 715 28.22 16.37 -31.68
C ARG A 715 27.43 15.75 -32.83
N THR A 716 27.58 16.33 -34.02
CA THR A 716 27.00 15.84 -35.27
C THR A 716 28.01 14.96 -36.04
N GLY A 717 27.51 14.16 -36.98
CA GLY A 717 28.31 13.18 -37.72
C GLY A 717 28.30 11.77 -37.09
N PRO A 718 28.95 10.78 -37.73
CA PRO A 718 28.84 9.39 -37.33
C PRO A 718 29.43 9.11 -35.93
N PRO A 719 28.78 8.27 -35.11
CA PRO A 719 29.32 7.83 -33.82
C PRO A 719 30.57 6.97 -34.05
N SER A 720 31.73 7.51 -33.69
CA SER A 720 33.04 6.93 -34.05
C SER A 720 34.03 6.85 -32.89
N THR A 721 33.76 7.57 -31.79
CA THR A 721 34.64 7.56 -30.62
C THR A 721 34.55 6.23 -29.87
N TYR A 722 35.55 5.94 -29.03
CA TYR A 722 35.51 4.76 -28.16
C TYR A 722 34.26 4.77 -27.25
N ALA A 723 33.94 5.93 -26.67
CA ALA A 723 32.75 6.09 -25.82
C ALA A 723 31.44 5.85 -26.59
N ASP A 724 31.38 6.27 -27.86
CA ASP A 724 30.21 6.01 -28.73
C ASP A 724 30.01 4.49 -28.91
N LYS A 725 31.08 3.76 -29.21
CA LYS A 725 31.05 2.30 -29.43
C LYS A 725 30.68 1.54 -28.16
N VAL A 726 31.21 1.96 -27.01
CA VAL A 726 30.87 1.38 -25.70
C VAL A 726 29.38 1.58 -25.42
N PHE A 727 28.89 2.81 -25.57
CA PHE A 727 27.49 3.12 -25.26
C PHE A 727 26.51 2.42 -26.21
N GLU A 728 26.83 2.35 -27.51
CA GLU A 728 26.06 1.56 -28.47
C GLU A 728 26.01 0.08 -28.09
N ASN A 729 27.16 -0.48 -27.68
CA ASN A 729 27.24 -1.86 -27.24
C ASN A 729 26.43 -2.13 -25.97
N ASP A 730 26.48 -1.24 -24.98
CA ASP A 730 25.69 -1.34 -23.75
C ASP A 730 24.18 -1.28 -24.04
N MET A 731 23.75 -0.47 -25.01
CA MET A 731 22.36 -0.50 -25.50
C MET A 731 21.99 -1.85 -26.12
N ASN A 732 22.86 -2.42 -26.97
CA ASN A 732 22.62 -3.73 -27.58
C ASN A 732 22.52 -4.85 -26.52
N ILE A 733 23.38 -4.81 -25.49
CA ILE A 733 23.33 -5.71 -24.34
C ILE A 733 21.99 -5.56 -23.60
N ALA A 734 21.61 -4.33 -23.27
CA ALA A 734 20.37 -4.05 -22.54
C ALA A 734 19.14 -4.55 -23.29
N ILE A 735 19.08 -4.36 -24.62
CA ILE A 735 17.99 -4.86 -25.47
C ILE A 735 17.86 -6.39 -25.35
N LYS A 736 18.95 -7.13 -25.49
CA LYS A 736 18.96 -8.61 -25.44
C LYS A 736 18.60 -9.14 -24.04
N LEU A 737 19.18 -8.56 -22.98
CA LEU A 737 18.89 -8.96 -21.60
C LEU A 737 17.45 -8.66 -21.21
N THR A 738 16.94 -7.49 -21.59
CA THR A 738 15.55 -7.10 -21.35
C THR A 738 14.58 -7.99 -22.11
N GLU A 739 14.90 -8.36 -23.36
CA GLU A 739 14.09 -9.30 -24.15
C GLU A 739 14.00 -10.66 -23.47
N LYS A 740 15.12 -11.19 -22.97
CA LYS A 740 15.15 -12.45 -22.22
C LYS A 740 14.30 -12.35 -20.95
N ALA A 741 14.46 -11.29 -20.17
CA ALA A 741 13.72 -11.08 -18.94
C ALA A 741 12.20 -11.02 -19.16
N TYR A 742 11.72 -10.35 -20.22
CA TYR A 742 10.29 -10.36 -20.54
C TYR A 742 9.78 -11.74 -20.99
N LYS A 743 10.56 -12.51 -21.77
CA LYS A 743 10.21 -13.89 -22.16
C LYS A 743 10.04 -14.80 -20.94
N ASP A 744 10.91 -14.62 -19.94
CA ASP A 744 10.92 -15.40 -18.71
C ASP A 744 9.95 -14.83 -17.65
N CYS A 745 9.21 -13.76 -17.97
CA CYS A 745 8.31 -13.04 -17.05
C CYS A 745 9.01 -12.51 -15.78
N LEU A 746 10.30 -12.17 -15.89
CA LEU A 746 11.12 -11.54 -14.86
C LEU A 746 11.08 -10.01 -15.02
N PHE A 747 9.99 -9.38 -14.61
CA PHE A 747 9.75 -7.96 -14.86
C PHE A 747 10.65 -7.02 -14.06
N ARG A 748 11.13 -7.44 -12.89
CA ARG A 748 12.15 -6.70 -12.12
C ARG A 748 13.47 -6.68 -12.87
N GLU A 749 13.89 -7.82 -13.42
CA GLU A 749 15.09 -7.90 -14.25
C GLU A 749 14.91 -7.13 -15.56
N ALA A 750 13.73 -7.17 -16.18
CA ALA A 750 13.43 -6.37 -17.36
C ALA A 750 13.54 -4.88 -17.06
N LEU A 751 13.03 -4.44 -15.90
CA LEU A 751 13.14 -3.06 -15.44
C LEU A 751 14.58 -2.66 -15.12
N LYS A 752 15.33 -3.54 -14.43
CA LYS A 752 16.75 -3.34 -14.15
C LYS A 752 17.54 -3.11 -15.44
N ASN A 753 17.46 -4.05 -16.38
CA ASN A 753 18.25 -4.00 -17.61
C ASN A 753 17.76 -2.89 -18.57
N GLY A 754 16.44 -2.77 -18.76
CA GLY A 754 15.83 -1.89 -19.77
C GLY A 754 15.59 -0.46 -19.31
N PHE A 755 15.91 -0.12 -18.05
CA PHE A 755 15.76 1.22 -17.51
C PHE A 755 16.96 1.64 -16.67
N TYR A 756 17.23 0.94 -15.56
CA TYR A 756 18.29 1.35 -14.63
C TYR A 756 19.69 1.26 -15.24
N ASP A 757 20.04 0.10 -15.80
CA ASP A 757 21.37 -0.15 -16.37
C ASP A 757 21.59 0.72 -17.63
N LEU A 758 20.52 0.96 -18.41
CA LEU A 758 20.55 1.91 -19.54
C LEU A 758 20.80 3.35 -19.10
N GLN A 759 20.14 3.82 -18.03
CA GLN A 759 20.38 5.15 -17.48
C GLN A 759 21.82 5.29 -16.97
N ALA A 760 22.35 4.24 -16.32
CA ALA A 760 23.74 4.22 -15.87
C ALA A 760 24.73 4.30 -17.03
N ALA A 761 24.53 3.52 -18.09
CA ALA A 761 25.36 3.57 -19.29
C ALA A 761 25.32 4.95 -19.97
N ARG A 762 24.15 5.59 -20.01
CA ARG A 762 24.01 6.97 -20.50
C ARG A 762 24.74 7.97 -19.63
N ASP A 763 24.63 7.87 -18.31
CA ASP A 763 25.29 8.80 -17.38
C ASP A 763 26.81 8.68 -17.46
N GLU A 764 27.34 7.47 -17.66
CA GLU A 764 28.75 7.23 -17.96
C GLU A 764 29.16 7.86 -19.31
N TYR A 765 28.37 7.63 -20.36
CA TYR A 765 28.62 8.21 -21.68
C TYR A 765 28.60 9.75 -21.66
N ARG A 766 27.72 10.35 -20.86
CA ARG A 766 27.64 11.81 -20.67
C ARG A 766 28.92 12.40 -20.08
N LEU A 767 29.64 11.66 -19.25
CA LEU A 767 30.91 12.09 -18.64
C LEU A 767 32.11 12.00 -19.61
N SER A 768 31.91 11.48 -20.82
CA SER A 768 32.95 11.35 -21.86
C SER A 768 33.16 12.64 -22.67
N CYS A 769 33.91 12.57 -23.78
CA CYS A 769 34.31 13.71 -24.65
C CYS A 769 33.16 14.32 -25.48
N GLY A 770 31.92 14.31 -24.97
CA GLY A 770 30.75 14.91 -25.61
C GLY A 770 29.85 13.89 -26.33
N MET A 771 28.53 14.06 -26.11
CA MET A 771 27.51 13.15 -26.62
C MET A 771 27.21 13.38 -28.10
N ASN A 772 27.04 12.29 -28.84
CA ASN A 772 26.61 12.29 -30.23
C ASN A 772 25.09 12.43 -30.35
N HIS A 773 24.64 13.26 -31.28
CA HIS A 773 23.23 13.55 -31.52
C HIS A 773 22.41 12.28 -31.84
N ASP A 774 22.81 11.52 -32.86
CA ASP A 774 22.04 10.38 -33.38
C ASP A 774 22.00 9.22 -32.38
N LEU A 775 23.10 9.02 -31.67
CA LEU A 775 23.21 7.97 -30.66
C LEU A 775 22.31 8.25 -29.44
N ILE A 776 22.19 9.51 -29.02
CA ILE A 776 21.29 9.90 -27.93
C ILE A 776 19.82 9.78 -28.34
N LEU A 777 19.47 10.17 -29.57
CA LEU A 777 18.10 9.94 -30.06
C LEU A 777 17.78 8.44 -30.16
N THR A 778 18.74 7.62 -30.54
CA THR A 778 18.62 6.16 -30.54
C THR A 778 18.41 5.62 -29.13
N PHE A 779 19.17 6.11 -28.14
CA PHE A 779 18.96 5.78 -26.73
C PHE A 779 17.55 6.12 -26.26
N MET A 780 17.06 7.34 -26.53
CA MET A 780 15.72 7.74 -26.14
C MET A 780 14.65 6.84 -26.77
N ASP A 781 14.81 6.46 -28.04
CA ASP A 781 13.92 5.51 -28.71
C ASP A 781 13.94 4.12 -28.06
N VAL A 782 15.14 3.57 -27.81
CA VAL A 782 15.33 2.26 -27.21
C VAL A 782 14.74 2.22 -25.82
N GLN A 783 15.11 3.14 -24.93
CA GLN A 783 14.60 3.17 -23.56
C GLN A 783 13.07 3.33 -23.54
N THR A 784 12.52 4.20 -24.39
CA THR A 784 11.06 4.40 -24.51
C THR A 784 10.34 3.11 -24.88
N ARG A 785 10.87 2.31 -25.81
CA ARG A 785 10.26 1.03 -26.20
C ARG A 785 10.44 -0.06 -25.14
N LEU A 786 11.59 -0.13 -24.47
CA LEU A 786 11.86 -1.16 -23.45
C LEU A 786 11.02 -0.96 -22.18
N ILE A 787 10.73 0.29 -21.81
CA ILE A 787 9.91 0.62 -20.64
C ILE A 787 8.40 0.61 -20.95
N GLU A 788 8.00 0.58 -22.22
CA GLU A 788 6.60 0.63 -22.67
C GLU A 788 5.70 -0.41 -21.99
N PRO A 789 6.09 -1.70 -21.87
CA PRO A 789 5.22 -2.70 -21.26
C PRO A 789 4.87 -2.39 -19.79
N ILE A 790 5.80 -1.78 -19.05
CA ILE A 790 5.66 -1.46 -17.63
C ILE A 790 5.01 -0.07 -17.46
N CYS A 791 5.49 0.93 -18.19
CA CYS A 791 5.10 2.34 -18.06
C CYS A 791 4.54 2.90 -19.38
N PRO A 792 3.38 2.41 -19.87
CA PRO A 792 2.88 2.75 -21.20
C PRO A 792 2.53 4.25 -21.34
N HIS A 793 2.04 4.89 -20.28
CA HIS A 793 1.72 6.33 -20.31
C HIS A 793 2.97 7.21 -20.50
N PHE A 794 4.04 6.87 -19.78
CA PHE A 794 5.34 7.56 -19.89
C PHE A 794 5.91 7.36 -21.29
N ALA A 795 5.96 6.11 -21.75
CA ALA A 795 6.52 5.77 -23.04
C ALA A 795 5.76 6.46 -24.19
N GLU A 796 4.42 6.48 -24.15
CA GLU A 796 3.61 7.16 -25.17
C GLU A 796 3.80 8.69 -25.15
N TYR A 797 3.99 9.30 -23.98
CA TYR A 797 4.33 10.72 -23.87
C TYR A 797 5.68 11.01 -24.54
N VAL A 798 6.73 10.27 -24.19
CA VAL A 798 8.06 10.43 -24.80
C VAL A 798 7.99 10.22 -26.32
N TRP A 799 7.36 9.14 -26.76
CA TRP A 799 7.21 8.79 -28.18
C TRP A 799 6.59 9.92 -29.01
N ARG A 800 5.50 10.51 -28.52
CA ARG A 800 4.72 11.49 -29.29
C ARG A 800 5.12 12.93 -29.06
N LYS A 801 5.41 13.30 -27.82
CA LYS A 801 5.63 14.70 -27.45
C LYS A 801 7.09 15.07 -27.61
N LEU A 802 8.00 14.22 -27.15
CA LEU A 802 9.43 14.48 -27.20
C LEU A 802 10.00 14.06 -28.55
N LEU A 803 9.84 12.78 -28.91
CA LEU A 803 10.39 12.22 -30.16
C LEU A 803 9.55 12.52 -31.40
N LYS A 804 8.36 13.11 -31.24
CA LYS A 804 7.44 13.51 -32.32
C LYS A 804 7.13 12.39 -33.33
N LYS A 805 7.16 11.12 -32.88
CA LYS A 805 6.91 9.96 -33.73
C LYS A 805 5.42 9.72 -33.95
N GLN A 806 5.10 9.22 -35.14
CA GLN A 806 3.74 8.83 -35.51
C GLN A 806 3.36 7.47 -34.92
N GLY A 807 2.07 7.15 -34.90
CA GLY A 807 1.57 5.89 -34.33
C GLY A 807 1.62 5.85 -32.80
N CYS A 808 1.43 4.66 -32.23
CA CYS A 808 1.49 4.40 -30.78
C CYS A 808 2.71 3.54 -30.46
N VAL A 809 3.38 3.80 -29.33
CA VAL A 809 4.61 3.10 -28.96
C VAL A 809 4.38 1.58 -28.81
N VAL A 810 3.22 1.17 -28.31
CA VAL A 810 2.83 -0.24 -28.16
C VAL A 810 2.81 -1.04 -29.48
N LYS A 811 2.82 -0.35 -30.62
CA LYS A 811 2.91 -0.94 -31.98
C LYS A 811 4.17 -0.52 -32.74
N ALA A 812 5.15 0.07 -32.07
CA ALA A 812 6.37 0.58 -32.69
C ALA A 812 7.35 -0.52 -33.13
N GLY A 813 7.17 -1.75 -32.65
CA GLY A 813 8.15 -2.83 -32.80
C GLY A 813 9.19 -2.82 -31.68
N TRP A 814 9.63 -4.02 -31.28
CA TRP A 814 10.75 -4.17 -30.35
C TRP A 814 12.03 -3.57 -30.96
N PRO A 815 12.86 -2.86 -30.17
CA PRO A 815 14.09 -2.26 -30.70
C PRO A 815 15.02 -3.34 -31.26
N THR A 816 15.58 -3.07 -32.43
CA THR A 816 16.56 -3.94 -33.10
C THR A 816 17.97 -3.58 -32.68
N THR A 817 18.82 -4.58 -32.46
CA THR A 817 20.25 -4.37 -32.20
C THR A 817 20.98 -4.09 -33.52
N SER A 818 21.85 -3.09 -33.55
CA SER A 818 22.67 -2.77 -34.72
C SER A 818 23.71 -3.87 -35.00
N ASN A 819 24.30 -4.41 -33.94
CA ASN A 819 25.29 -5.49 -33.95
C ASN A 819 25.04 -6.47 -32.79
N GLU A 820 25.63 -7.66 -32.85
CA GLU A 820 25.65 -8.55 -31.67
C GLU A 820 26.50 -7.94 -30.54
N PRO A 821 26.11 -8.11 -29.27
CA PRO A 821 26.87 -7.60 -28.13
C PRO A 821 28.34 -8.03 -28.12
N ASP A 822 29.25 -7.06 -28.05
CA ASP A 822 30.68 -7.25 -27.89
C ASP A 822 31.03 -7.34 -26.39
N LEU A 823 31.23 -8.56 -25.91
CA LEU A 823 31.62 -8.82 -24.52
C LEU A 823 33.06 -8.43 -24.21
N VAL A 824 33.93 -8.38 -25.23
CA VAL A 824 35.33 -7.96 -25.07
C VAL A 824 35.38 -6.47 -24.81
N LEU A 825 34.65 -5.68 -25.61
CA LEU A 825 34.53 -4.23 -25.40
C LEU A 825 33.92 -3.90 -24.04
N LYS A 826 32.90 -4.66 -23.60
CA LYS A 826 32.33 -4.51 -22.25
C LYS A 826 33.38 -4.76 -21.15
N GLY A 827 34.17 -5.84 -21.30
CA GLY A 827 35.25 -6.18 -20.37
C GLY A 827 36.33 -5.10 -20.31
N ALA A 828 36.74 -4.60 -21.47
CA ALA A 828 37.73 -3.53 -21.59
C ALA A 828 37.23 -2.23 -20.94
N ASN A 829 35.98 -1.83 -21.20
CA ASN A 829 35.41 -0.64 -20.56
C ASN A 829 35.31 -0.80 -19.04
N LYS A 830 34.89 -1.98 -18.57
CA LYS A 830 34.86 -2.27 -17.14
C LYS A 830 36.24 -2.12 -16.49
N TYR A 831 37.28 -2.68 -17.12
CA TYR A 831 38.65 -2.54 -16.64
C TYR A 831 39.09 -1.06 -16.58
N LEU A 832 38.76 -0.27 -17.61
CA LEU A 832 39.03 1.16 -17.64
C LEU A 832 38.36 1.89 -16.47
N GLN A 833 37.07 1.66 -16.24
CA GLN A 833 36.32 2.30 -15.14
C GLN A 833 36.84 1.90 -13.76
N ASP A 834 37.09 0.60 -13.55
CA ASP A 834 37.64 0.09 -12.29
C ASP A 834 39.04 0.69 -12.02
N SER A 835 39.85 0.89 -13.07
CA SER A 835 41.15 1.54 -13.01
C SER A 835 41.04 3.03 -12.68
N ILE A 836 40.10 3.77 -13.28
CA ILE A 836 39.83 5.19 -12.97
C ILE A 836 39.46 5.36 -11.50
N VAL A 837 38.54 4.53 -10.98
CA VAL A 837 38.14 4.57 -9.56
C VAL A 837 39.33 4.28 -8.64
N SER A 838 40.17 3.31 -9.00
CA SER A 838 41.40 3.00 -8.25
C SER A 838 42.36 4.20 -8.23
N MET A 839 42.62 4.82 -9.38
CA MET A 839 43.48 5.99 -9.50
C MET A 839 42.96 7.19 -8.69
N ILE A 840 41.66 7.49 -8.75
CA ILE A 840 41.03 8.55 -7.95
C ILE A 840 41.24 8.28 -6.45
N LYS A 841 41.07 7.03 -6.00
CA LYS A 841 41.32 6.66 -4.58
C LYS A 841 42.78 6.86 -4.19
N ILE A 842 43.73 6.53 -5.07
CA ILE A 842 45.16 6.73 -4.83
C ILE A 842 45.48 8.23 -4.73
N LEU A 843 44.99 9.03 -5.69
CA LEU A 843 45.16 10.49 -5.70
C LEU A 843 44.55 11.14 -4.45
N SER A 844 43.36 10.72 -4.01
CA SER A 844 42.72 11.25 -2.81
C SER A 844 43.46 10.93 -1.50
N ARG A 845 44.36 9.95 -1.50
CA ARG A 845 45.19 9.55 -0.35
C ARG A 845 46.53 10.28 -0.26
N GLY A 846 46.77 11.28 -1.13
CA GLY A 846 47.92 12.19 -1.01
C GLY A 846 49.29 11.58 -1.30
N LYS A 847 49.37 10.41 -1.95
CA LYS A 847 50.63 9.81 -2.38
C LYS A 847 50.77 9.91 -3.90
N LEU A 848 51.33 11.03 -4.38
CA LEU A 848 52.33 11.07 -5.46
C LEU A 848 52.68 12.52 -5.80
N GLU A 849 53.94 12.87 -5.50
CA GLU A 849 54.71 13.84 -6.27
C GLU A 849 54.89 13.32 -7.71
N SER A 850 54.98 14.26 -8.64
CA SER A 850 55.12 14.15 -10.10
C SER A 850 55.64 12.81 -10.69
N GLU A 851 54.91 12.34 -11.71
CA GLU A 851 55.33 11.46 -12.81
C GLU A 851 55.61 9.97 -12.52
N ARG A 852 54.67 9.10 -12.92
CA ARG A 852 54.98 7.77 -13.48
C ARG A 852 54.06 7.42 -14.66
N PRO A 853 54.58 6.82 -15.74
CA PRO A 853 53.77 6.23 -16.79
C PRO A 853 53.21 4.88 -16.32
N CYS A 854 51.89 4.67 -16.49
CA CYS A 854 51.27 3.36 -16.27
C CYS A 854 51.77 2.37 -17.33
N ILE A 855 52.47 1.31 -16.91
CA ILE A 855 52.71 0.12 -17.73
C ILE A 855 51.50 -0.79 -17.50
N CYS A 856 50.79 -1.13 -18.58
CA CYS A 856 49.78 -2.18 -18.55
C CYS A 856 50.50 -3.54 -18.43
N GLU A 857 50.26 -4.27 -17.34
CA GLU A 857 50.49 -5.72 -17.26
C GLU A 857 49.23 -6.49 -17.63
#